data_AF-A0A3B0K2J6-F1
#
_entry.id   AF-A0A3B0K2J6-F1
#
_cell.length_a   1.000
_cell.length_b   1.000
_cell.length_c   1.000
_cell.angle_alpha   90.00
_cell.angle_beta   90.00
_cell.angle_gamma   90.00
#
_symmetry.space_group_name_H-M   'P 1'
#
loop_
_entity.id
_entity.type
_entity.pdbx_description
1 polymer ?
#
loop_
_entity_poly.entity_id
_entity_poly.type
_entity_poly.pdbx_seq_one_letter_code
_entity_poly.pdbx_strand_id
1 'polypeptide(L)'
;MPRTECPSIEFLFLLLLLLCGRHHAYALDVEALRDSNCHDSHNGFDIYPYTNINTNASPSPTLMPSTLTLTPAPAPSPWKCCCWNASNQSEEEVECRCEGEELNRVPQTLKLPIQRLTIASTGLPRLRSTGLKVYGPTLLDVAFTDCLQLELIQDGAFANLTLLRTIYISNAPKLTFLSRDVFAGISGTVEIIRIINGGLTSVPDLSHLPPHNILQMIDLDNNQINRIDTKSIKVKTAQFILANNDIRYVDDSAFFGSKIAKLSLKDNRKLSELHPNAFHGIIDITELDLSSTALVGLPSAGLQTIEALYIQNTHTLKTIPSIYNFRNLQRAYLTHSFHCCAFQFPSRHDPERHAQRVREIEKWRELCQSQRLARKAERNANGSAGQWQMPDDFGSFDSEEVVEAVTDASSTSASASLYASFDYMADTTINLGQFHEQITINPDDGQSAEYCGNFTFRKPNVECYPMPNALNPCEDVMGYQWLRISVWIVVALAVVGNVAVLTVILSIRPESASVPRFLMCHLAFADLCLGLYLLLIACIDAHSMGEFFNYAYDWQYGVGCKVAGFLTVFASHLSVFTLTVITIERWLAITQAMHLNHRIKLRPAAIIMLAGWIYSVLMSSLPLFGISNYSSTSICLPMENRDGYDTAYLIAILGCNGVAFSIIAVCYAQIYLSLGRETRHARQKNPGEMSVAKKMALLVFTNFACWSPIAFFGLTALGGYPLINVTKSKILLVFFYPLNSCADPYLYAILTSQYRQDLFTLLSKLGFCRQSALKYKHSSSIQATSRFTIHGSMQRHGSLTCKMQPMLGTETQSMLKSSEDYV
;
A
#
# COMPACT_ATOMS: atom_id res chain seq x y z
N MET A 1 3.23 23.34 -54.52
CA MET A 1 4.36 22.50 -54.07
C MET A 1 4.39 22.54 -52.53
N PRO A 2 4.69 21.41 -51.85
CA PRO A 2 3.55 20.57 -51.44
C PRO A 2 3.50 20.18 -49.94
N ARG A 3 2.38 19.54 -49.56
CA ARG A 3 2.10 18.73 -48.34
C ARG A 3 2.07 19.46 -46.98
N THR A 4 0.87 19.47 -46.39
CA THR A 4 0.62 18.85 -45.06
C THR A 4 -0.89 18.73 -44.84
N GLU A 5 -1.43 17.53 -45.08
CA GLU A 5 -2.81 17.17 -44.69
C GLU A 5 -2.77 16.39 -43.36
N CYS A 6 -3.90 16.33 -42.66
CA CYS A 6 -4.00 15.63 -41.37
C CYS A 6 -4.08 14.11 -41.57
N PRO A 7 -3.34 13.29 -40.79
CA PRO A 7 -3.70 11.89 -40.59
C PRO A 7 -4.86 11.77 -39.59
N SER A 8 -5.81 10.88 -39.88
CA SER A 8 -6.98 10.56 -39.07
C SER A 8 -6.67 9.58 -37.93
N ILE A 9 -7.66 9.34 -37.07
CA ILE A 9 -7.59 8.59 -35.79
C ILE A 9 -7.27 7.09 -35.94
N GLU A 10 -7.26 6.54 -37.16
CA GLU A 10 -7.13 5.09 -37.42
C GLU A 10 -5.77 4.50 -37.03
N PHE A 11 -4.68 5.29 -37.04
CA PHE A 11 -3.35 4.77 -36.76
C PHE A 11 -3.13 4.34 -35.30
N LEU A 12 -3.96 4.83 -34.36
CA LEU A 12 -3.89 4.41 -32.96
C LEU A 12 -4.58 3.05 -32.72
N PHE A 13 -5.52 2.67 -33.58
CA PHE A 13 -6.30 1.42 -33.42
C PHE A 13 -5.51 0.19 -33.89
N LEU A 14 -4.69 0.32 -34.95
CA LEU A 14 -3.81 -0.78 -35.38
C LEU A 14 -2.66 -1.05 -34.40
N LEU A 15 -2.17 -0.05 -33.66
CA LEU A 15 -1.06 -0.24 -32.73
C LEU A 15 -1.48 -1.04 -31.48
N LEU A 16 -2.73 -0.91 -31.04
CA LEU A 16 -3.29 -1.68 -29.93
C LEU A 16 -3.53 -3.16 -30.27
N LEU A 17 -3.71 -3.50 -31.56
CA LEU A 17 -3.88 -4.88 -32.01
C LEU A 17 -2.54 -5.65 -32.18
N LEU A 18 -1.40 -4.98 -32.10
CA LEU A 18 -0.06 -5.58 -32.28
C LEU A 18 0.69 -5.87 -30.97
N LEU A 19 0.10 -5.60 -29.80
CA LEU A 19 0.70 -5.89 -28.49
C LEU A 19 -0.01 -7.00 -27.70
N CYS A 20 -1.07 -7.61 -28.24
CA CYS A 20 -1.69 -8.81 -27.67
C CYS A 20 -0.99 -10.08 -28.20
N GLY A 21 0.26 -10.31 -27.76
CA GLY A 21 1.04 -11.47 -28.17
C GLY A 21 0.38 -12.80 -27.80
N ARG A 22 0.25 -13.72 -28.76
CA ARG A 22 -0.20 -15.09 -28.49
C ARG A 22 0.83 -15.82 -27.63
N HIS A 23 0.54 -15.99 -26.34
CA HIS A 23 1.13 -17.07 -25.57
C HIS A 23 0.56 -18.41 -26.06
N HIS A 24 1.21 -19.01 -27.05
CA HIS A 24 1.17 -20.47 -27.16
C HIS A 24 1.96 -21.02 -25.97
N ALA A 25 1.23 -21.43 -24.93
CA ALA A 25 1.79 -22.33 -23.93
C ALA A 25 2.20 -23.63 -24.63
N TYR A 26 3.39 -24.14 -24.32
CA TYR A 26 3.78 -25.49 -24.70
C TYR A 26 3.00 -26.48 -23.84
N ALA A 27 1.75 -26.75 -24.24
CA ALA A 27 1.13 -28.03 -23.93
C ALA A 27 1.99 -29.10 -24.62
N LEU A 28 2.68 -29.93 -23.83
CA LEU A 28 3.36 -31.10 -24.34
C LEU A 28 2.28 -32.06 -24.85
N ASP A 29 2.37 -32.41 -26.13
CA ASP A 29 1.37 -33.21 -26.83
C ASP A 29 1.52 -34.69 -26.42
N VAL A 30 0.82 -35.07 -25.34
CA VAL A 30 0.82 -36.42 -24.75
C VAL A 30 -0.58 -37.07 -24.89
N GLU A 31 -1.51 -36.45 -25.62
CA GLU A 31 -2.86 -37.00 -25.84
C GLU A 31 -2.88 -38.09 -26.92
N ALA A 32 -1.90 -38.12 -27.84
CA ALA A 32 -1.78 -39.09 -28.93
C ALA A 32 -1.48 -40.55 -28.53
N LEU A 33 -1.58 -40.93 -27.25
CA LEU A 33 -1.21 -42.24 -26.72
C LEU A 33 -2.20 -42.82 -25.67
N ARG A 34 -3.36 -42.21 -25.44
CA ARG A 34 -4.28 -42.59 -24.34
C ARG A 34 -5.63 -43.21 -24.77
N ASP A 35 -5.92 -43.27 -26.06
CA ASP A 35 -7.22 -43.71 -26.63
C ASP A 35 -7.49 -45.23 -26.58
N SER A 36 -6.62 -46.05 -25.97
CA SER A 36 -6.70 -47.52 -26.07
C SER A 36 -7.75 -48.20 -25.17
N ASN A 37 -8.27 -47.53 -24.13
CA ASN A 37 -9.12 -48.14 -23.08
C ASN A 37 -10.50 -47.48 -22.87
N CYS A 38 -10.91 -46.51 -23.70
CA CYS A 38 -12.22 -45.87 -23.58
C CYS A 38 -13.29 -46.66 -24.36
N HIS A 39 -14.10 -47.47 -23.67
CA HIS A 39 -15.18 -48.26 -24.31
C HIS A 39 -16.55 -47.57 -24.23
N ASP A 40 -17.05 -47.18 -25.41
CA ASP A 40 -18.46 -46.85 -25.64
C ASP A 40 -19.29 -48.15 -25.73
N SER A 41 -20.27 -48.35 -24.83
CA SER A 41 -21.59 -48.95 -25.14
C SER A 41 -22.48 -49.14 -23.90
N HIS A 42 -23.79 -49.26 -24.13
CA HIS A 42 -24.86 -49.15 -23.12
C HIS A 42 -25.10 -50.38 -22.22
N ASN A 43 -24.34 -51.47 -22.36
CA ASN A 43 -24.47 -52.69 -21.55
C ASN A 43 -23.08 -53.25 -21.21
N GLY A 44 -22.96 -54.03 -20.12
CA GLY A 44 -21.68 -54.61 -19.68
C GLY A 44 -21.22 -55.84 -20.49
N PHE A 45 -20.22 -56.56 -19.94
CA PHE A 45 -19.45 -57.67 -20.56
C PHE A 45 -18.39 -57.14 -21.57
N ASP A 46 -17.14 -57.63 -21.68
CA ASP A 46 -16.34 -58.67 -20.97
C ASP A 46 -14.86 -58.20 -20.87
N ILE A 47 -14.09 -58.46 -19.81
CA ILE A 47 -13.24 -59.66 -19.54
C ILE A 47 -12.25 -60.03 -20.67
N TYR A 48 -10.95 -59.95 -20.38
CA TYR A 48 -9.86 -60.65 -21.09
C TYR A 48 -9.22 -61.74 -20.19
N PRO A 49 -8.90 -62.94 -20.73
CA PRO A 49 -8.20 -63.99 -19.98
C PRO A 49 -6.67 -63.96 -20.15
N TYR A 50 -5.94 -64.40 -19.12
CA TYR A 50 -4.51 -64.71 -19.18
C TYR A 50 -4.29 -66.10 -19.81
N THR A 51 -3.38 -66.22 -20.79
CA THR A 51 -2.68 -67.48 -21.10
C THR A 51 -1.24 -67.24 -21.52
N ASN A 52 -0.31 -67.84 -20.77
CA ASN A 52 1.10 -67.97 -21.14
C ASN A 52 1.30 -69.35 -21.80
N ILE A 53 2.04 -69.46 -22.92
CA ILE A 53 2.74 -70.67 -23.38
C ILE A 53 3.60 -70.35 -24.62
N ASN A 54 4.82 -70.91 -24.67
CA ASN A 54 5.74 -70.76 -25.80
C ASN A 54 5.39 -71.70 -26.97
N THR A 55 5.65 -71.29 -28.23
CA THR A 55 6.57 -72.01 -29.16
C THR A 55 6.74 -71.29 -30.51
N ASN A 56 7.78 -71.66 -31.26
CA ASN A 56 8.18 -71.02 -32.52
C ASN A 56 7.33 -71.47 -33.72
N ALA A 57 6.96 -70.55 -34.62
CA ALA A 57 6.94 -70.78 -36.07
C ALA A 57 6.75 -69.50 -36.92
N SER A 58 7.35 -69.48 -38.10
CA SER A 58 7.02 -68.64 -39.26
C SER A 58 7.28 -69.49 -40.54
N PRO A 59 6.84 -69.12 -41.77
CA PRO A 59 6.22 -67.84 -42.18
C PRO A 59 4.93 -67.95 -43.05
N SER A 60 4.46 -66.76 -43.46
CA SER A 60 3.58 -66.31 -44.58
C SER A 60 3.45 -67.19 -45.86
N PRO A 61 2.56 -66.89 -46.86
CA PRO A 61 1.78 -65.65 -47.10
C PRO A 61 0.34 -65.82 -47.71
N THR A 62 -0.26 -64.72 -48.23
CA THR A 62 -1.30 -64.61 -49.31
C THR A 62 -2.72 -65.20 -49.09
N LEU A 63 -3.81 -64.66 -49.69
CA LEU A 63 -4.18 -63.29 -50.11
C LEU A 63 -5.72 -63.23 -50.38
N MET A 64 -6.35 -62.09 -50.04
CA MET A 64 -7.56 -61.39 -50.59
C MET A 64 -8.45 -61.99 -51.72
N PRO A 65 -9.68 -61.46 -51.97
CA PRO A 65 -10.54 -60.56 -51.16
C PRO A 65 -12.04 -60.97 -51.09
N SER A 66 -12.85 -60.26 -50.27
CA SER A 66 -14.30 -60.08 -50.52
C SER A 66 -14.83 -58.75 -49.93
N THR A 67 -15.20 -57.84 -50.83
CA THR A 67 -16.15 -56.70 -50.72
C THR A 67 -16.52 -56.11 -49.35
N LEU A 68 -16.25 -54.81 -49.20
CA LEU A 68 -16.84 -53.96 -48.14
C LEU A 68 -18.38 -53.98 -48.16
N THR A 69 -18.98 -54.00 -46.98
CA THR A 69 -20.30 -53.42 -46.71
C THR A 69 -20.17 -52.49 -45.51
N LEU A 70 -20.49 -51.20 -45.67
CA LEU A 70 -20.52 -50.27 -44.54
C LEU A 70 -21.84 -50.46 -43.77
N THR A 71 -21.74 -50.94 -42.53
CA THR A 71 -22.74 -50.61 -41.51
C THR A 71 -22.62 -49.13 -41.14
N PRO A 72 -23.72 -48.46 -40.77
CA PRO A 72 -23.63 -47.13 -40.18
C PRO A 72 -22.86 -47.22 -38.85
N ALA A 73 -22.02 -46.23 -38.57
CA ALA A 73 -21.35 -46.13 -37.28
C ALA A 73 -22.39 -45.99 -36.16
N PRO A 74 -22.17 -46.57 -34.97
CA PRO A 74 -23.02 -46.29 -33.81
C PRO A 74 -22.96 -44.79 -33.48
N ALA A 75 -24.08 -44.23 -33.03
CA ALA A 75 -24.08 -42.90 -32.46
C ALA A 75 -23.20 -42.88 -31.18
N PRO A 76 -22.43 -41.81 -30.92
CA PRO A 76 -21.60 -41.71 -29.72
C PRO A 76 -22.46 -41.84 -28.46
N SER A 77 -21.94 -42.51 -27.44
CA SER A 77 -22.67 -42.73 -26.20
C SER A 77 -22.96 -41.41 -25.45
N PRO A 78 -24.08 -41.32 -24.71
CA PRO A 78 -24.43 -40.11 -23.96
C PRO A 78 -23.65 -39.98 -22.64
N TRP A 79 -22.88 -41.01 -22.26
CA TRP A 79 -21.87 -40.98 -21.20
C TRP A 79 -20.91 -42.16 -21.36
N LYS A 80 -19.63 -41.93 -21.10
CA LYS A 80 -18.54 -42.91 -21.19
C LYS A 80 -17.82 -43.07 -19.86
N CYS A 81 -17.20 -44.23 -19.64
CA CYS A 81 -16.21 -44.43 -18.57
C CYS A 81 -14.91 -44.95 -19.18
N CYS A 82 -13.79 -44.29 -18.88
CA CYS A 82 -12.46 -44.74 -19.25
C CYS A 82 -11.70 -45.14 -17.96
N CYS A 83 -11.05 -46.30 -17.96
CA CYS A 83 -10.23 -46.75 -16.85
C CYS A 83 -8.79 -47.03 -17.32
N TRP A 84 -7.82 -46.62 -16.52
CA TRP A 84 -6.39 -46.81 -16.79
C TRP A 84 -5.63 -47.16 -15.50
N ASN A 85 -4.45 -47.71 -15.69
CA ASN A 85 -3.47 -47.90 -14.63
C ASN A 85 -2.70 -46.58 -14.48
N ALA A 86 -2.71 -45.95 -13.31
CA ALA A 86 -2.13 -44.64 -13.08
C ALA A 86 -0.62 -44.78 -12.86
N SER A 87 0.16 -44.49 -13.91
CA SER A 87 1.62 -44.66 -13.91
C SER A 87 2.35 -43.60 -13.08
N ASN A 88 2.24 -43.66 -11.75
CA ASN A 88 2.94 -42.75 -10.83
C ASN A 88 3.40 -43.46 -9.54
N GLN A 89 4.58 -44.06 -9.61
CA GLN A 89 5.43 -44.53 -8.50
C GLN A 89 4.91 -45.73 -7.66
N SER A 90 5.68 -46.82 -7.73
CA SER A 90 5.68 -48.01 -6.86
C SER A 90 4.47 -48.95 -6.84
N GLU A 91 3.22 -48.50 -6.97
CA GLU A 91 2.04 -49.38 -7.03
C GLU A 91 1.13 -49.05 -8.22
N GLU A 92 0.46 -50.09 -8.76
CA GLU A 92 -0.42 -49.99 -9.93
C GLU A 92 -1.84 -49.53 -9.53
N GLU A 93 -2.00 -48.23 -9.26
CA GLU A 93 -3.31 -47.67 -8.89
C GLU A 93 -4.29 -47.68 -10.07
N VAL A 94 -5.43 -48.38 -9.95
CA VAL A 94 -6.49 -48.35 -10.98
C VAL A 94 -7.37 -47.12 -10.80
N GLU A 95 -7.30 -46.22 -11.78
CA GLU A 95 -8.12 -45.01 -11.87
C GLU A 95 -9.20 -45.16 -12.96
N CYS A 96 -10.43 -44.74 -12.63
CA CYS A 96 -11.55 -44.69 -13.55
C CYS A 96 -12.18 -43.30 -13.56
N ARG A 97 -12.37 -42.72 -14.76
CA ARG A 97 -13.09 -41.46 -14.98
C ARG A 97 -14.34 -41.71 -15.82
N CYS A 98 -15.49 -41.29 -15.31
CA CYS A 98 -16.79 -41.38 -15.97
C CYS A 98 -17.36 -39.98 -16.24
N GLU A 99 -17.79 -39.72 -17.48
CA GLU A 99 -18.27 -38.40 -17.90
C GLU A 99 -19.40 -38.45 -18.94
N GLY A 100 -20.35 -37.52 -18.82
CA GLY A 100 -21.48 -37.35 -19.75
C GLY A 100 -22.77 -36.90 -19.07
N GLU A 101 -23.57 -36.09 -19.77
CA GLU A 101 -24.73 -35.40 -19.19
C GLU A 101 -25.83 -36.37 -18.73
N GLU A 102 -26.04 -37.50 -19.42
CA GLU A 102 -27.04 -38.50 -19.01
C GLU A 102 -26.63 -39.39 -17.82
N LEU A 103 -25.43 -39.19 -17.23
CA LEU A 103 -24.92 -40.00 -16.12
C LEU A 103 -25.64 -39.69 -14.78
N ASN A 104 -26.92 -40.07 -14.72
CA ASN A 104 -27.86 -39.80 -13.64
C ASN A 104 -27.61 -40.58 -12.34
N ARG A 105 -26.65 -41.52 -12.32
CA ARG A 105 -26.28 -42.37 -11.17
C ARG A 105 -24.81 -42.77 -11.27
N VAL A 106 -24.15 -42.97 -10.13
CA VAL A 106 -22.84 -43.64 -10.06
C VAL A 106 -22.94 -45.04 -10.69
N PRO A 107 -22.07 -45.42 -11.65
CA PRO A 107 -22.04 -46.78 -12.19
C PRO A 107 -21.72 -47.82 -11.11
N GLN A 108 -22.36 -48.99 -11.17
CA GLN A 108 -22.14 -50.11 -10.23
C GLN A 108 -21.58 -51.36 -10.93
N THR A 109 -21.21 -51.24 -12.21
CA THR A 109 -20.87 -52.36 -13.11
C THR A 109 -19.37 -52.49 -13.40
N LEU A 110 -18.53 -51.62 -12.86
CA LEU A 110 -17.09 -51.63 -13.10
C LEU A 110 -16.44 -52.76 -12.26
N LYS A 111 -16.07 -53.88 -12.90
CA LYS A 111 -15.61 -55.12 -12.23
C LYS A 111 -14.10 -55.17 -11.95
N LEU A 112 -13.51 -54.10 -11.45
CA LEU A 112 -12.08 -54.01 -11.12
C LEU A 112 -11.88 -53.45 -9.69
N PRO A 113 -10.73 -53.72 -9.04
CA PRO A 113 -10.37 -53.11 -7.76
C PRO A 113 -9.99 -51.63 -7.96
N ILE A 114 -11.00 -50.78 -8.20
CA ILE A 114 -10.81 -49.34 -8.43
C ILE A 114 -10.32 -48.67 -7.15
N GLN A 115 -9.25 -47.89 -7.28
CA GLN A 115 -8.66 -47.12 -6.20
C GLN A 115 -9.00 -45.62 -6.32
N ARG A 116 -9.08 -45.06 -7.53
CA ARG A 116 -9.52 -43.68 -7.77
C ARG A 116 -10.73 -43.64 -8.70
N LEU A 117 -11.84 -43.03 -8.25
CA LEU A 117 -13.07 -42.88 -9.03
C LEU A 117 -13.42 -41.40 -9.23
N THR A 118 -13.35 -40.94 -10.47
CA THR A 118 -13.67 -39.57 -10.89
C THR A 118 -14.98 -39.56 -11.67
N ILE A 119 -15.92 -38.70 -11.27
CA ILE A 119 -17.25 -38.54 -11.88
C ILE A 119 -17.37 -37.08 -12.33
N ALA A 120 -17.29 -36.84 -13.63
CA ALA A 120 -17.11 -35.51 -14.23
C ALA A 120 -18.29 -35.12 -15.14
N SER A 121 -18.68 -33.85 -15.16
CA SER A 121 -19.65 -33.29 -16.13
C SER A 121 -20.96 -34.09 -16.21
N THR A 122 -21.57 -34.40 -15.06
CA THR A 122 -22.74 -35.29 -14.98
C THR A 122 -24.05 -34.58 -14.66
N GLY A 123 -25.15 -35.10 -15.20
CA GLY A 123 -26.50 -34.75 -14.79
C GLY A 123 -26.95 -35.36 -13.46
N LEU A 124 -26.04 -35.95 -12.66
CA LEU A 124 -26.31 -36.62 -11.39
C LEU A 124 -27.02 -35.68 -10.40
N PRO A 125 -28.32 -35.86 -10.10
CA PRO A 125 -29.05 -34.92 -9.25
C PRO A 125 -28.82 -35.18 -7.76
N ARG A 126 -28.43 -36.41 -7.40
CA ARG A 126 -28.21 -36.83 -6.01
C ARG A 126 -27.28 -38.03 -5.87
N LEU A 127 -26.31 -37.94 -4.97
CA LEU A 127 -25.46 -39.07 -4.59
C LEU A 127 -26.22 -39.96 -3.59
N ARG A 128 -26.47 -41.22 -3.98
CA ARG A 128 -27.20 -42.18 -3.13
C ARG A 128 -26.29 -42.88 -2.13
N SER A 129 -26.85 -43.24 -0.97
CA SER A 129 -26.13 -43.96 0.09
C SER A 129 -25.70 -45.39 -0.30
N THR A 130 -26.12 -45.90 -1.45
CA THR A 130 -25.68 -47.18 -2.05
C THR A 130 -24.75 -47.00 -3.26
N GLY A 131 -24.44 -45.77 -3.66
CA GLY A 131 -23.69 -45.48 -4.90
C GLY A 131 -22.25 -45.98 -4.85
N LEU A 132 -21.49 -45.57 -3.83
CA LEU A 132 -20.06 -45.88 -3.69
C LEU A 132 -19.77 -47.24 -3.03
N LYS A 133 -20.76 -47.85 -2.36
CA LYS A 133 -20.56 -49.06 -1.52
C LYS A 133 -20.05 -50.29 -2.28
N VAL A 134 -20.23 -50.35 -3.60
CA VAL A 134 -19.66 -51.42 -4.45
C VAL A 134 -18.13 -51.37 -4.49
N TYR A 135 -17.54 -50.17 -4.37
CA TYR A 135 -16.10 -49.92 -4.41
C TYR A 135 -15.48 -49.79 -3.01
N GLY A 136 -16.28 -49.91 -1.95
CA GLY A 136 -15.88 -49.70 -0.56
C GLY A 136 -14.61 -50.42 -0.06
N PRO A 137 -14.29 -51.66 -0.48
CA PRO A 137 -13.08 -52.33 -0.01
C PRO A 137 -11.78 -51.91 -0.74
N THR A 138 -11.85 -51.15 -1.84
CA THR A 138 -10.67 -50.79 -2.66
C THR A 138 -10.49 -49.29 -2.90
N LEU A 139 -11.55 -48.50 -2.76
CA LEU A 139 -11.55 -47.07 -3.11
C LEU A 139 -10.73 -46.24 -2.10
N LEU A 140 -9.66 -45.61 -2.60
CA LEU A 140 -8.82 -44.65 -1.89
C LEU A 140 -9.33 -43.22 -2.10
N ASP A 141 -9.64 -42.85 -3.35
CA ASP A 141 -9.99 -41.48 -3.72
C ASP A 141 -11.32 -41.43 -4.48
N VAL A 142 -12.20 -40.51 -4.09
CA VAL A 142 -13.44 -40.21 -4.85
C VAL A 142 -13.51 -38.74 -5.23
N ALA A 143 -13.73 -38.47 -6.52
CA ALA A 143 -13.83 -37.13 -7.08
C ALA A 143 -15.15 -36.91 -7.82
N PHE A 144 -15.83 -35.81 -7.53
CA PHE A 144 -17.02 -35.32 -8.24
C PHE A 144 -16.69 -33.95 -8.84
N THR A 145 -16.50 -33.85 -10.15
CA THR A 145 -16.16 -32.59 -10.84
C THR A 145 -17.30 -32.15 -11.74
N ASP A 146 -17.54 -30.84 -11.82
CA ASP A 146 -18.47 -30.23 -12.79
C ASP A 146 -19.88 -30.84 -12.73
N CYS A 147 -20.28 -31.26 -11.53
CA CYS A 147 -21.54 -31.92 -11.23
C CYS A 147 -22.63 -30.85 -11.04
N LEU A 148 -22.90 -30.09 -12.11
CA LEU A 148 -23.76 -28.90 -12.10
C LEU A 148 -25.21 -29.16 -11.64
N GLN A 149 -25.67 -30.42 -11.70
CA GLN A 149 -27.02 -30.82 -11.26
C GLN A 149 -27.07 -31.38 -9.83
N LEU A 150 -25.94 -31.57 -9.15
CA LEU A 150 -25.90 -32.22 -7.84
C LEU A 150 -26.53 -31.33 -6.75
N GLU A 151 -27.73 -31.71 -6.31
CA GLU A 151 -28.52 -30.99 -5.31
C GLU A 151 -28.36 -31.57 -3.89
N LEU A 152 -28.16 -32.89 -3.78
CA LEU A 152 -28.16 -33.59 -2.49
C LEU A 152 -27.19 -34.77 -2.43
N ILE A 153 -26.44 -34.87 -1.33
CA ILE A 153 -25.75 -36.11 -0.92
C ILE A 153 -26.56 -36.76 0.21
N GLN A 154 -26.90 -38.04 0.06
CA GLN A 154 -27.64 -38.78 1.09
C GLN A 154 -26.78 -39.17 2.29
N ASP A 155 -27.43 -39.35 3.43
CA ASP A 155 -26.82 -39.82 4.68
C ASP A 155 -26.09 -41.16 4.49
N GLY A 156 -24.88 -41.28 5.05
CA GLY A 156 -24.03 -42.46 4.91
C GLY A 156 -23.60 -42.76 3.46
N ALA A 157 -23.48 -41.74 2.60
CA ALA A 157 -22.93 -41.87 1.24
C ALA A 157 -21.46 -42.34 1.22
N PHE A 158 -20.68 -41.92 2.22
CA PHE A 158 -19.27 -42.30 2.39
C PHE A 158 -19.08 -43.43 3.43
N ALA A 159 -20.17 -44.07 3.86
CA ALA A 159 -20.13 -45.12 4.88
C ALA A 159 -19.57 -46.44 4.34
N ASN A 160 -18.75 -47.11 5.16
CA ASN A 160 -18.11 -48.40 4.88
C ASN A 160 -17.10 -48.39 3.70
N LEU A 161 -16.51 -47.24 3.38
CA LEU A 161 -15.44 -47.11 2.38
C LEU A 161 -14.08 -47.26 3.07
N THR A 162 -13.65 -48.50 3.33
CA THR A 162 -12.66 -48.84 4.38
C THR A 162 -11.24 -48.30 4.17
N LEU A 163 -10.85 -47.96 2.93
CA LEU A 163 -9.52 -47.46 2.59
C LEU A 163 -9.52 -45.99 2.13
N LEU A 164 -10.68 -45.31 2.17
CA LEU A 164 -10.84 -43.96 1.63
C LEU A 164 -9.90 -42.96 2.32
N ARG A 165 -9.10 -42.25 1.53
CA ARG A 165 -8.20 -41.15 1.91
C ARG A 165 -8.74 -39.78 1.49
N THR A 166 -9.22 -39.66 0.25
CA THR A 166 -9.64 -38.38 -0.34
C THR A 166 -11.12 -38.34 -0.71
N ILE A 167 -11.82 -37.31 -0.27
CA ILE A 167 -13.11 -36.87 -0.82
C ILE A 167 -12.88 -35.53 -1.53
N TYR A 168 -13.13 -35.49 -2.83
CA TYR A 168 -13.02 -34.28 -3.65
C TYR A 168 -14.36 -33.98 -4.35
N ILE A 169 -14.87 -32.77 -4.16
CA ILE A 169 -16.07 -32.26 -4.84
C ILE A 169 -15.70 -30.87 -5.36
N SER A 170 -15.88 -30.63 -6.66
CA SER A 170 -15.56 -29.35 -7.28
C SER A 170 -16.59 -28.94 -8.32
N ASN A 171 -17.01 -27.68 -8.30
CA ASN A 171 -17.98 -27.10 -9.25
C ASN A 171 -19.35 -27.79 -9.16
N ALA A 172 -19.97 -27.66 -7.98
CA ALA A 172 -21.29 -28.20 -7.64
C ALA A 172 -22.21 -27.08 -7.10
N PRO A 173 -22.58 -26.08 -7.93
CA PRO A 173 -23.26 -24.85 -7.48
C PRO A 173 -24.67 -25.07 -6.91
N LYS A 174 -25.30 -26.22 -7.18
CA LYS A 174 -26.60 -26.60 -6.61
C LYS A 174 -26.52 -27.26 -5.22
N LEU A 175 -25.34 -27.72 -4.80
CA LEU A 175 -25.13 -28.40 -3.52
C LEU A 175 -25.10 -27.35 -2.40
N THR A 176 -26.29 -26.98 -1.92
CA THR A 176 -26.50 -25.84 -1.00
C THR A 176 -26.34 -26.18 0.48
N PHE A 177 -26.53 -27.44 0.85
CA PHE A 177 -26.31 -27.95 2.20
C PHE A 177 -25.84 -29.41 2.15
N LEU A 178 -25.25 -29.87 3.25
CA LEU A 178 -25.02 -31.28 3.52
C LEU A 178 -25.77 -31.68 4.78
N SER A 179 -26.41 -32.85 4.75
CA SER A 179 -27.06 -33.42 5.92
C SER A 179 -26.00 -33.88 6.94
N ARG A 180 -26.38 -33.88 8.22
CA ARG A 180 -25.52 -34.22 9.36
C ARG A 180 -24.85 -35.58 9.22
N ASP A 181 -25.63 -36.56 8.78
CA ASP A 181 -25.21 -37.97 8.75
C ASP A 181 -24.54 -38.36 7.42
N VAL A 182 -24.20 -37.41 6.53
CA VAL A 182 -23.46 -37.68 5.27
C VAL A 182 -22.12 -38.39 5.53
N PHE A 183 -21.41 -37.98 6.59
CA PHE A 183 -20.13 -38.56 7.01
C PHE A 183 -20.28 -39.65 8.10
N ALA A 184 -21.50 -40.07 8.44
CA ALA A 184 -21.70 -41.15 9.41
C ALA A 184 -21.15 -42.49 8.88
N GLY A 185 -20.25 -43.11 9.65
CA GLY A 185 -19.60 -44.37 9.24
C GLY A 185 -18.46 -44.23 8.22
N ILE A 186 -17.92 -43.02 8.06
CA ILE A 186 -16.69 -42.75 7.29
C ILE A 186 -15.48 -43.54 7.87
N SER A 187 -14.51 -43.88 7.01
CA SER A 187 -13.29 -44.57 7.48
C SER A 187 -12.36 -43.66 8.29
N GLY A 188 -11.58 -44.28 9.18
CA GLY A 188 -10.47 -43.63 9.87
C GLY A 188 -9.31 -43.22 8.95
N THR A 189 -9.23 -43.78 7.73
CA THR A 189 -8.17 -43.53 6.75
C THR A 189 -8.30 -42.18 6.02
N VAL A 190 -9.36 -41.41 6.25
CA VAL A 190 -9.58 -40.15 5.53
C VAL A 190 -8.61 -39.07 5.98
N GLU A 191 -7.89 -38.50 5.02
CA GLU A 191 -6.85 -37.50 5.19
C GLU A 191 -7.26 -36.15 4.58
N ILE A 192 -7.99 -36.16 3.46
CA ILE A 192 -8.33 -34.96 2.69
C ILE A 192 -9.83 -34.92 2.39
N ILE A 193 -10.47 -33.79 2.70
CA ILE A 193 -11.85 -33.46 2.27
C ILE A 193 -11.83 -32.09 1.61
N ARG A 194 -12.21 -32.01 0.32
CA ARG A 194 -12.32 -30.74 -0.42
C ARG A 194 -13.69 -30.63 -1.07
N ILE A 195 -14.38 -29.51 -0.85
CA ILE A 195 -15.67 -29.19 -1.45
C ILE A 195 -15.60 -27.74 -1.94
N ILE A 196 -15.15 -27.53 -3.18
CA ILE A 196 -14.79 -26.21 -3.73
C ILE A 196 -15.71 -25.79 -4.87
N ASN A 197 -15.83 -24.48 -5.11
CA ASN A 197 -16.73 -23.92 -6.15
C ASN A 197 -18.17 -24.45 -5.98
N GLY A 198 -18.67 -24.47 -4.74
CA GLY A 198 -19.93 -25.12 -4.37
C GLY A 198 -21.04 -24.13 -4.00
N GLY A 199 -22.24 -24.67 -3.78
CA GLY A 199 -23.41 -23.90 -3.33
C GLY A 199 -23.50 -23.71 -1.81
N LEU A 200 -22.58 -24.27 -1.01
CA LEU A 200 -22.80 -24.47 0.43
C LEU A 200 -23.04 -23.15 1.17
N THR A 201 -24.18 -23.03 1.84
CA THR A 201 -24.56 -21.81 2.58
C THR A 201 -24.11 -21.80 4.05
N SER A 202 -23.67 -22.95 4.57
CA SER A 202 -23.17 -23.16 5.93
C SER A 202 -22.04 -24.20 5.93
N VAL A 203 -21.19 -24.17 6.96
CA VAL A 203 -20.21 -25.25 7.19
C VAL A 203 -20.97 -26.56 7.49
N PRO A 204 -20.59 -27.72 6.90
CA PRO A 204 -21.20 -29.01 7.22
C PRO A 204 -20.90 -29.45 8.65
N ASP A 205 -21.74 -30.32 9.23
CA ASP A 205 -21.41 -30.97 10.51
C ASP A 205 -20.30 -32.02 10.28
N LEU A 206 -19.13 -31.75 10.84
CA LEU A 206 -17.93 -32.58 10.75
C LEU A 206 -17.67 -33.38 12.04
N SER A 207 -18.60 -33.39 13.00
CA SER A 207 -18.44 -34.09 14.28
C SER A 207 -18.40 -35.62 14.19
N HIS A 208 -18.77 -36.19 13.02
CA HIS A 208 -18.67 -37.62 12.71
C HIS A 208 -17.31 -38.05 12.12
N LEU A 209 -16.37 -37.12 11.91
CA LEU A 209 -15.01 -37.44 11.45
C LEU A 209 -14.20 -38.21 12.51
N PRO A 210 -13.22 -39.05 12.12
CA PRO A 210 -12.51 -39.93 13.04
C PRO A 210 -11.74 -39.16 14.13
N PRO A 211 -12.10 -39.31 15.43
CA PRO A 211 -11.62 -38.41 16.49
C PRO A 211 -10.18 -38.65 16.94
N HIS A 212 -9.52 -39.69 16.43
CA HIS A 212 -8.14 -40.03 16.78
C HIS A 212 -7.11 -39.55 15.75
N ASN A 213 -7.50 -39.41 14.48
CA ASN A 213 -6.62 -38.99 13.41
C ASN A 213 -6.70 -37.48 13.20
N ILE A 214 -5.66 -36.91 12.60
CA ILE A 214 -5.59 -35.49 12.22
C ILE A 214 -5.63 -35.47 10.68
N LEU A 215 -6.71 -34.95 10.10
CA LEU A 215 -6.84 -34.84 8.65
C LEU A 215 -5.76 -33.88 8.11
N GLN A 216 -5.12 -34.20 6.98
CA GLN A 216 -4.16 -33.32 6.34
C GLN A 216 -4.81 -32.00 5.88
N MET A 217 -6.02 -32.05 5.31
CA MET A 217 -6.71 -30.87 4.80
C MET A 217 -8.22 -31.01 4.80
N ILE A 218 -8.91 -29.97 5.26
CA ILE A 218 -10.34 -29.72 5.02
C ILE A 218 -10.45 -28.39 4.27
N ASP A 219 -11.03 -28.41 3.07
CA ASP A 219 -11.08 -27.26 2.17
C ASP A 219 -12.51 -27.00 1.67
N LEU A 220 -12.99 -25.78 1.92
CA LEU A 220 -14.32 -25.29 1.55
C LEU A 220 -14.22 -23.97 0.75
N ASP A 221 -13.11 -23.75 0.05
CA ASP A 221 -12.87 -22.56 -0.78
C ASP A 221 -13.98 -22.29 -1.82
N ASN A 222 -14.31 -21.01 -2.01
CA ASN A 222 -15.30 -20.54 -2.99
C ASN A 222 -16.67 -21.24 -2.86
N ASN A 223 -17.27 -21.16 -1.67
CA ASN A 223 -18.66 -21.52 -1.39
C ASN A 223 -19.46 -20.25 -0.98
N GLN A 224 -20.71 -20.42 -0.54
CA GLN A 224 -21.63 -19.33 -0.19
C GLN A 224 -21.85 -19.22 1.33
N ILE A 225 -20.88 -19.70 2.14
CA ILE A 225 -20.99 -19.76 3.60
C ILE A 225 -21.03 -18.32 4.15
N ASN A 226 -22.07 -17.99 4.92
CA ASN A 226 -22.36 -16.60 5.31
C ASN A 226 -22.05 -16.27 6.79
N ARG A 227 -21.97 -17.29 7.65
CA ARG A 227 -21.76 -17.20 9.10
C ARG A 227 -21.04 -18.46 9.60
N ILE A 228 -20.37 -18.34 10.72
CA ILE A 228 -19.91 -19.48 11.52
C ILE A 228 -20.50 -19.38 12.93
N ASP A 229 -21.38 -20.32 13.29
CA ASP A 229 -22.12 -20.32 14.56
C ASP A 229 -21.32 -20.86 15.76
N THR A 230 -21.80 -20.54 16.98
CA THR A 230 -21.20 -20.96 18.26
C THR A 230 -20.96 -22.47 18.30
N LYS A 231 -19.69 -22.89 18.44
CA LYS A 231 -19.25 -24.29 18.57
C LYS A 231 -19.63 -25.20 17.40
N SER A 232 -19.90 -24.65 16.20
CA SER A 232 -20.28 -25.45 15.02
C SER A 232 -19.12 -26.30 14.48
N ILE A 233 -17.87 -25.85 14.65
CA ILE A 233 -16.68 -26.51 14.10
C ILE A 233 -15.94 -27.27 15.22
N LYS A 234 -15.93 -28.60 15.09
CA LYS A 234 -15.21 -29.53 15.96
C LYS A 234 -14.42 -30.55 15.14
N VAL A 235 -13.24 -30.15 14.68
CA VAL A 235 -12.37 -30.95 13.78
C VAL A 235 -10.95 -31.10 14.31
N LYS A 236 -10.23 -32.11 13.80
CA LYS A 236 -8.78 -32.26 13.97
C LYS A 236 -8.14 -32.27 12.58
N THR A 237 -7.44 -31.19 12.21
CA THR A 237 -6.79 -31.09 10.90
C THR A 237 -5.54 -30.22 10.92
N ALA A 238 -4.60 -30.49 10.02
CA ALA A 238 -3.45 -29.63 9.79
C ALA A 238 -3.82 -28.34 9.03
N GLN A 239 -4.82 -28.38 8.13
CA GLN A 239 -5.25 -27.20 7.37
C GLN A 239 -6.78 -27.14 7.24
N PHE A 240 -7.39 -26.01 7.64
CA PHE A 240 -8.79 -25.72 7.40
C PHE A 240 -8.93 -24.42 6.59
N ILE A 241 -9.53 -24.53 5.40
CA ILE A 241 -9.64 -23.45 4.42
C ILE A 241 -11.12 -23.10 4.23
N LEU A 242 -11.46 -21.84 4.49
CA LEU A 242 -12.78 -21.22 4.34
C LEU A 242 -12.67 -19.95 3.46
N ALA A 243 -11.74 -19.95 2.50
CA ALA A 243 -11.42 -18.80 1.67
C ALA A 243 -12.51 -18.51 0.60
N ASN A 244 -12.49 -17.30 0.04
CA ASN A 244 -13.41 -16.85 -1.02
C ASN A 244 -14.92 -17.08 -0.74
N ASN A 245 -15.33 -17.12 0.53
CA ASN A 245 -16.72 -17.31 0.93
C ASN A 245 -17.42 -15.96 1.20
N ASP A 246 -18.71 -16.02 1.55
CA ASP A 246 -19.56 -14.85 1.80
C ASP A 246 -19.66 -14.47 3.29
N ILE A 247 -18.70 -14.93 4.12
CA ILE A 247 -18.76 -14.88 5.58
C ILE A 247 -18.75 -13.43 6.04
N ARG A 248 -19.69 -13.09 6.94
CA ARG A 248 -19.86 -11.74 7.48
C ARG A 248 -19.44 -11.62 8.94
N TYR A 249 -19.62 -12.70 9.69
CA TYR A 249 -19.46 -12.74 11.14
C TYR A 249 -19.12 -14.17 11.62
N VAL A 250 -18.40 -14.24 12.74
CA VAL A 250 -18.03 -15.48 13.45
C VAL A 250 -18.39 -15.31 14.92
N ASP A 251 -19.24 -16.21 15.43
CA ASP A 251 -19.72 -16.22 16.80
C ASP A 251 -18.64 -16.56 17.84
N ASP A 252 -19.01 -16.48 19.13
CA ASP A 252 -18.19 -16.96 20.23
C ASP A 252 -17.84 -18.45 20.07
N SER A 253 -16.62 -18.83 20.49
CA SER A 253 -16.25 -20.23 20.67
C SER A 253 -16.49 -21.10 19.41
N ALA A 254 -16.47 -20.52 18.21
CA ALA A 254 -16.88 -21.16 16.96
C ALA A 254 -16.08 -22.45 16.68
N PHE A 255 -14.80 -22.45 17.04
CA PHE A 255 -13.83 -23.53 16.84
C PHE A 255 -13.55 -24.34 18.13
N PHE A 256 -14.40 -24.25 19.15
CA PHE A 256 -14.12 -24.80 20.49
C PHE A 256 -13.85 -26.32 20.50
N GLY A 257 -12.68 -26.71 20.99
CA GLY A 257 -12.25 -28.11 21.03
C GLY A 257 -11.78 -28.65 19.67
N SER A 258 -11.67 -27.80 18.64
CA SER A 258 -10.96 -28.13 17.40
C SER A 258 -9.45 -28.03 17.59
N LYS A 259 -8.70 -28.93 16.94
CA LYS A 259 -7.25 -28.82 16.75
C LYS A 259 -6.98 -28.52 15.28
N ILE A 260 -6.61 -27.28 14.97
CA ILE A 260 -6.43 -26.77 13.61
C ILE A 260 -5.09 -26.03 13.57
N ALA A 261 -4.09 -26.55 12.84
CA ALA A 261 -2.79 -25.89 12.77
C ALA A 261 -2.83 -24.63 11.88
N LYS A 262 -3.28 -24.75 10.63
CA LYS A 262 -3.50 -23.62 9.70
C LYS A 262 -4.99 -23.35 9.51
N LEU A 263 -5.43 -22.12 9.76
CA LEU A 263 -6.78 -21.63 9.49
C LEU A 263 -6.73 -20.45 8.50
N SER A 264 -7.48 -20.53 7.39
CA SER A 264 -7.63 -19.40 6.45
C SER A 264 -9.09 -19.03 6.24
N LEU A 265 -9.39 -17.75 6.49
CA LEU A 265 -10.66 -17.05 6.17
C LEU A 265 -10.41 -15.99 5.08
N LYS A 266 -9.37 -16.17 4.27
CA LYS A 266 -8.91 -15.21 3.25
C LYS A 266 -9.98 -14.89 2.19
N ASP A 267 -9.94 -13.67 1.66
CA ASP A 267 -10.86 -13.16 0.61
C ASP A 267 -12.35 -13.15 0.98
N ASN A 268 -12.72 -13.37 2.25
CA ASN A 268 -14.06 -13.08 2.78
C ASN A 268 -14.28 -11.57 2.91
N ARG A 269 -14.47 -10.88 1.79
CA ARG A 269 -14.55 -9.40 1.69
C ARG A 269 -15.70 -8.75 2.47
N LYS A 270 -16.66 -9.55 2.96
CA LYS A 270 -17.81 -9.12 3.77
C LYS A 270 -17.59 -9.31 5.28
N LEU A 271 -16.49 -9.94 5.69
CA LEU A 271 -16.16 -10.19 7.09
C LEU A 271 -15.66 -8.91 7.76
N SER A 272 -16.55 -8.22 8.49
CA SER A 272 -16.26 -6.96 9.17
C SER A 272 -15.96 -7.13 10.67
N GLU A 273 -16.58 -8.12 11.31
CA GLU A 273 -16.53 -8.32 12.75
C GLU A 273 -16.28 -9.79 13.11
N LEU A 274 -15.43 -10.00 14.12
CA LEU A 274 -15.20 -11.29 14.79
C LEU A 274 -15.58 -11.11 16.25
N HIS A 275 -16.32 -12.05 16.83
CA HIS A 275 -16.59 -12.00 18.27
C HIS A 275 -15.26 -12.02 19.07
N PRO A 276 -15.09 -11.26 20.18
CA PRO A 276 -13.83 -11.23 20.93
C PRO A 276 -13.33 -12.61 21.41
N ASN A 277 -14.25 -13.56 21.58
CA ASN A 277 -14.00 -14.95 21.94
C ASN A 277 -14.14 -15.95 20.75
N ALA A 278 -14.10 -15.51 19.49
CA ALA A 278 -14.37 -16.37 18.34
C ALA A 278 -13.44 -17.59 18.24
N PHE A 279 -12.14 -17.40 18.51
CA PHE A 279 -11.14 -18.47 18.56
C PHE A 279 -10.96 -19.08 19.96
N HIS A 280 -11.84 -18.80 20.91
CA HIS A 280 -11.73 -19.35 22.27
C HIS A 280 -11.88 -20.88 22.24
N GLY A 281 -10.93 -21.58 22.88
CA GLY A 281 -10.91 -23.04 22.95
C GLY A 281 -10.40 -23.75 21.69
N ILE A 282 -9.84 -23.04 20.70
CA ILE A 282 -9.04 -23.66 19.64
C ILE A 282 -7.71 -24.21 20.21
N ILE A 283 -7.20 -25.30 19.64
CA ILE A 283 -6.03 -26.03 20.14
C ILE A 283 -4.95 -26.08 19.04
N ASP A 284 -3.70 -25.78 19.41
CA ASP A 284 -2.49 -25.88 18.58
C ASP A 284 -2.57 -25.17 17.21
N ILE A 285 -3.20 -23.98 17.16
CA ILE A 285 -3.17 -23.13 15.97
C ILE A 285 -1.80 -22.45 15.82
N THR A 286 -1.18 -22.61 14.66
CA THR A 286 0.16 -22.10 14.30
C THR A 286 0.10 -21.05 13.20
N GLU A 287 -0.81 -21.17 12.22
CA GLU A 287 -0.97 -20.18 11.14
C GLU A 287 -2.42 -19.69 11.06
N LEU A 288 -2.62 -18.36 11.04
CA LEU A 288 -3.92 -17.73 10.83
C LEU A 288 -3.86 -16.72 9.68
N ASP A 289 -4.78 -16.85 8.72
CA ASP A 289 -4.88 -15.96 7.57
C ASP A 289 -6.29 -15.33 7.47
N LEU A 290 -6.31 -14.00 7.58
CA LEU A 290 -7.47 -13.12 7.52
C LEU A 290 -7.31 -12.06 6.41
N SER A 291 -6.48 -12.33 5.41
CA SER A 291 -6.16 -11.39 4.33
C SER A 291 -7.35 -11.12 3.42
N SER A 292 -7.41 -9.92 2.82
CA SER A 292 -8.50 -9.44 1.95
C SER A 292 -9.89 -9.42 2.61
N THR A 293 -9.94 -9.20 3.94
CA THR A 293 -11.20 -9.06 4.70
C THR A 293 -11.54 -7.58 4.94
N ALA A 294 -12.67 -7.30 5.60
CA ALA A 294 -13.12 -5.95 5.98
C ALA A 294 -13.02 -5.70 7.50
N LEU A 295 -12.17 -6.47 8.21
CA LEU A 295 -12.04 -6.42 9.66
C LEU A 295 -11.63 -5.04 10.18
N VAL A 296 -12.26 -4.59 11.27
CA VAL A 296 -11.92 -3.32 11.95
C VAL A 296 -10.92 -3.53 13.10
N GLY A 297 -10.94 -4.71 13.72
CA GLY A 297 -10.08 -5.13 14.84
C GLY A 297 -9.94 -6.66 14.89
N LEU A 298 -9.11 -7.17 15.80
CA LEU A 298 -8.88 -8.61 16.00
C LEU A 298 -9.27 -9.06 17.41
N PRO A 299 -9.75 -10.30 17.60
CA PRO A 299 -10.02 -10.86 18.92
C PRO A 299 -8.72 -11.07 19.72
N SER A 300 -8.84 -11.00 21.06
CA SER A 300 -7.72 -11.17 21.99
C SER A 300 -7.59 -12.60 22.54
N ALA A 301 -8.66 -13.39 22.51
CA ALA A 301 -8.69 -14.77 23.00
C ALA A 301 -8.37 -15.80 21.90
N GLY A 302 -7.76 -16.92 22.27
CA GLY A 302 -7.43 -18.04 21.37
C GLY A 302 -6.11 -17.90 20.60
N LEU A 303 -5.67 -16.68 20.30
CA LEU A 303 -4.48 -16.42 19.45
C LEU A 303 -3.12 -16.55 20.16
N GLN A 304 -3.02 -17.35 21.23
CA GLN A 304 -1.78 -17.42 22.03
C GLN A 304 -0.67 -18.25 21.36
N THR A 305 -1.04 -19.31 20.65
CA THR A 305 -0.10 -20.30 20.07
C THR A 305 0.36 -19.98 18.66
N ILE A 306 -0.22 -18.97 17.99
CA ILE A 306 0.09 -18.69 16.58
C ILE A 306 1.55 -18.29 16.40
N GLU A 307 2.15 -18.78 15.32
CA GLU A 307 3.53 -18.53 14.90
C GLU A 307 3.57 -17.62 13.66
N ALA A 308 2.59 -17.71 12.77
CA ALA A 308 2.43 -16.84 11.61
C ALA A 308 1.01 -16.24 11.52
N LEU A 309 0.95 -14.93 11.30
CA LEU A 309 -0.29 -14.16 11.13
C LEU A 309 -0.29 -13.43 9.77
N TYR A 310 -1.30 -13.67 8.94
CA TYR A 310 -1.46 -13.04 7.63
C TYR A 310 -2.73 -12.18 7.62
N ILE A 311 -2.55 -10.88 7.38
CA ILE A 311 -3.61 -9.87 7.29
C ILE A 311 -3.21 -8.83 6.23
N GLN A 312 -3.05 -9.29 4.99
CA GLN A 312 -2.75 -8.45 3.84
C GLN A 312 -4.03 -7.86 3.22
N ASN A 313 -3.94 -6.70 2.56
CA ASN A 313 -5.05 -6.01 1.88
C ASN A 313 -6.30 -5.67 2.74
N THR A 314 -6.20 -5.73 4.06
CA THR A 314 -7.29 -5.46 5.03
C THR A 314 -7.18 -4.02 5.52
N HIS A 315 -7.44 -3.06 4.63
CA HIS A 315 -7.18 -1.62 4.90
C HIS A 315 -8.03 -1.03 6.03
N THR A 316 -9.16 -1.66 6.37
CA THR A 316 -10.07 -1.30 7.46
C THR A 316 -9.53 -1.55 8.86
N LEU A 317 -8.49 -2.39 9.01
CA LEU A 317 -7.97 -2.77 10.32
C LEU A 317 -7.30 -1.56 10.98
N LYS A 318 -7.93 -1.03 12.03
CA LYS A 318 -7.43 0.13 12.77
C LYS A 318 -6.28 -0.24 13.69
N THR A 319 -6.56 -1.14 14.62
CA THR A 319 -5.67 -1.49 15.73
C THR A 319 -5.37 -2.98 15.76
N ILE A 320 -4.18 -3.33 16.25
CA ILE A 320 -3.84 -4.70 16.62
C ILE A 320 -3.90 -4.83 18.15
N PRO A 321 -4.37 -5.97 18.69
CA PRO A 321 -4.44 -6.20 20.13
C PRO A 321 -3.02 -6.33 20.70
N SER A 322 -2.90 -6.08 22.01
CA SER A 322 -1.65 -6.16 22.77
C SER A 322 -0.76 -7.33 22.35
N ILE A 323 0.51 -7.05 22.01
CA ILE A 323 1.40 -8.11 21.50
C ILE A 323 1.62 -9.24 22.53
N TYR A 324 1.44 -8.95 23.81
CA TYR A 324 1.53 -9.93 24.91
C TYR A 324 0.45 -11.02 24.87
N ASN A 325 -0.57 -10.88 24.02
CA ASN A 325 -1.55 -11.94 23.74
C ASN A 325 -1.00 -12.99 22.77
N PHE A 326 -0.02 -12.65 21.93
CA PHE A 326 0.65 -13.56 21.00
C PHE A 326 1.94 -14.10 21.64
N ARG A 327 1.93 -15.33 22.17
CA ARG A 327 3.10 -15.86 22.92
C ARG A 327 4.16 -16.46 22.01
N ASN A 328 3.75 -17.10 20.92
CA ASN A 328 4.62 -17.86 20.03
C ASN A 328 4.87 -17.18 18.67
N LEU A 329 4.36 -15.97 18.45
CA LEU A 329 4.37 -15.32 17.14
C LEU A 329 5.81 -15.04 16.66
N GLN A 330 6.11 -15.48 15.44
CA GLN A 330 7.40 -15.35 14.78
C GLN A 330 7.32 -14.43 13.56
N ARG A 331 6.21 -14.50 12.78
CA ARG A 331 6.05 -13.79 11.51
C ARG A 331 4.68 -13.11 11.42
N ALA A 332 4.65 -11.84 11.02
CA ALA A 332 3.41 -11.06 10.87
C ALA A 332 3.38 -10.32 9.52
N TYR A 333 2.46 -10.70 8.63
CA TYR A 333 2.28 -10.11 7.31
C TYR A 333 1.02 -9.24 7.30
N LEU A 334 1.17 -7.97 7.70
CA LEU A 334 0.09 -7.02 7.94
C LEU A 334 -0.13 -6.10 6.72
N THR A 335 -1.18 -5.26 6.77
CA THR A 335 -1.49 -4.29 5.72
C THR A 335 -0.82 -2.94 5.96
N HIS A 336 -0.74 -2.49 7.22
CA HIS A 336 -0.22 -1.16 7.57
C HIS A 336 1.12 -1.28 8.29
N SER A 337 2.13 -0.53 7.83
CA SER A 337 3.48 -0.58 8.44
C SER A 337 3.54 -0.06 9.88
N PHE A 338 2.66 0.87 10.27
CA PHE A 338 2.59 1.35 11.65
C PHE A 338 2.12 0.28 12.66
N HIS A 339 1.45 -0.79 12.23
CA HIS A 339 1.17 -1.94 13.11
C HIS A 339 2.46 -2.66 13.53
N CYS A 340 3.49 -2.70 12.67
CA CYS A 340 4.76 -3.31 13.01
C CYS A 340 5.54 -2.54 14.10
N CYS A 341 5.23 -1.27 14.33
CA CYS A 341 5.82 -0.47 15.41
C CYS A 341 5.55 -1.06 16.81
N ALA A 342 4.44 -1.78 16.99
CA ALA A 342 4.09 -2.41 18.26
C ALA A 342 5.09 -3.50 18.70
N PHE A 343 5.56 -4.32 17.76
CA PHE A 343 6.57 -5.34 18.03
C PHE A 343 7.95 -4.73 18.28
N GLN A 344 8.25 -3.59 17.65
CA GLN A 344 9.49 -2.85 17.87
C GLN A 344 9.52 -2.14 19.23
N PHE A 345 8.38 -1.58 19.68
CA PHE A 345 8.26 -0.84 20.94
C PHE A 345 7.12 -1.37 21.85
N PRO A 346 7.26 -2.58 22.44
CA PRO A 346 6.23 -3.20 23.26
C PRO A 346 5.85 -2.39 24.51
N SER A 347 6.85 -1.70 25.08
CA SER A 347 6.72 -0.78 26.21
C SER A 347 5.75 0.37 25.96
N ARG A 348 5.56 0.72 24.69
CA ARG A 348 4.71 1.84 24.25
C ARG A 348 3.35 1.36 23.78
N HIS A 349 3.25 0.22 23.10
CA HIS A 349 1.98 -0.31 22.56
C HIS A 349 0.99 -0.79 23.63
N ASP A 350 1.49 -1.26 24.77
CA ASP A 350 0.65 -1.60 25.92
C ASP A 350 1.44 -1.35 27.21
N PRO A 351 1.50 -0.10 27.70
CA PRO A 351 2.31 0.27 28.85
C PRO A 351 1.89 -0.46 30.13
N GLU A 352 0.58 -0.71 30.32
CA GLU A 352 0.07 -1.42 31.50
C GLU A 352 0.51 -2.89 31.50
N ARG A 353 0.33 -3.60 30.38
CA ARG A 353 0.66 -5.02 30.28
C ARG A 353 2.15 -5.26 30.12
N HIS A 354 2.89 -4.31 29.54
CA HIS A 354 4.35 -4.26 29.63
C HIS A 354 4.79 -4.13 31.09
N ALA A 355 4.26 -3.18 31.84
CA ALA A 355 4.59 -3.02 33.26
C ALA A 355 4.15 -4.22 34.11
N GLN A 356 3.06 -4.90 33.77
CA GLN A 356 2.69 -6.19 34.38
C GLN A 356 3.76 -7.26 34.05
N ARG A 357 4.14 -7.40 32.78
CA ARG A 357 5.11 -8.38 32.30
C ARG A 357 6.53 -8.17 32.86
N VAL A 358 6.98 -6.93 33.00
CA VAL A 358 8.25 -6.60 33.68
C VAL A 358 8.20 -7.05 35.13
N ARG A 359 7.13 -6.74 35.88
CA ARG A 359 6.94 -7.19 37.28
C ARG A 359 6.82 -8.71 37.42
N GLU A 360 6.35 -9.43 36.41
CA GLU A 360 6.44 -10.90 36.37
C GLU A 360 7.90 -11.36 36.27
N ILE A 361 8.66 -10.81 35.31
CA ILE A 361 10.05 -11.18 35.04
C ILE A 361 10.95 -10.85 36.25
N GLU A 362 10.73 -9.71 36.92
CA GLU A 362 11.44 -9.32 38.15
C GLU A 362 11.23 -10.33 39.28
N LYS A 363 9.98 -10.73 39.56
CA LYS A 363 9.68 -11.78 40.55
C LYS A 363 10.34 -13.11 40.19
N TRP A 364 10.35 -13.48 38.91
CA TRP A 364 11.07 -14.67 38.45
C TRP A 364 12.60 -14.53 38.60
N ARG A 365 13.18 -13.35 38.40
CA ARG A 365 14.61 -13.07 38.63
C ARG A 365 14.97 -13.23 40.10
N GLU A 366 14.15 -12.72 41.04
CA GLU A 366 14.30 -12.92 42.49
C GLU A 366 14.22 -14.39 42.90
N LEU A 367 13.21 -15.12 42.40
CA LEU A 367 13.06 -16.57 42.61
C LEU A 367 14.26 -17.34 42.05
N CYS A 368 14.80 -16.92 40.91
CA CYS A 368 15.99 -17.53 40.33
C CYS A 368 17.24 -17.28 41.18
N GLN A 369 17.44 -16.04 41.63
CA GLN A 369 18.59 -15.64 42.43
C GLN A 369 18.58 -16.35 43.80
N SER A 370 17.43 -16.45 44.45
CA SER A 370 17.27 -17.19 45.71
C SER A 370 17.55 -18.69 45.52
N GLN A 371 17.03 -19.34 44.47
CA GLN A 371 17.38 -20.73 44.15
C GLN A 371 18.89 -20.92 43.87
N ARG A 372 19.52 -19.98 43.15
CA ARG A 372 20.97 -20.04 42.85
C ARG A 372 21.82 -19.86 44.12
N LEU A 373 21.37 -19.04 45.05
CA LEU A 373 22.00 -18.87 46.37
C LEU A 373 21.80 -20.11 47.25
N ALA A 374 20.61 -20.71 47.26
CA ALA A 374 20.33 -21.96 47.99
C ALA A 374 21.24 -23.11 47.51
N ARG A 375 21.29 -23.37 46.20
CA ARG A 375 22.18 -24.39 45.62
C ARG A 375 23.67 -24.13 45.90
N LYS A 376 24.07 -22.85 46.02
CA LYS A 376 25.44 -22.48 46.42
C LYS A 376 25.70 -22.74 47.91
N ALA A 377 24.71 -22.50 48.77
CA ALA A 377 24.79 -22.84 50.19
C ALA A 377 24.86 -24.37 50.40
N GLU A 378 24.07 -25.16 49.68
CA GLU A 378 24.12 -26.63 49.68
C GLU A 378 25.49 -27.15 49.22
N ARG A 379 26.04 -26.61 48.12
CA ARG A 379 27.40 -26.96 47.65
C ARG A 379 28.48 -26.63 48.68
N ASN A 380 28.33 -25.53 49.41
CA ASN A 380 29.27 -25.15 50.48
C ASN A 380 29.09 -26.03 51.74
N ALA A 381 27.87 -26.45 52.07
CA ALA A 381 27.56 -27.32 53.20
C ALA A 381 28.06 -28.76 52.99
N ASN A 382 27.93 -29.28 51.76
CA ASN A 382 28.43 -30.61 51.37
C ASN A 382 29.93 -30.58 50.98
N GLY A 383 30.65 -29.52 51.32
CA GLY A 383 32.02 -29.22 50.87
C GLY A 383 33.14 -30.02 51.55
N SER A 384 33.03 -31.36 51.63
CA SER A 384 34.12 -32.21 52.16
C SER A 384 34.31 -33.56 51.44
N ALA A 385 34.02 -33.64 50.14
CA ALA A 385 34.50 -34.71 49.26
C ALA A 385 34.52 -34.28 47.78
N GLY A 386 35.48 -34.77 46.99
CA GLY A 386 35.45 -34.72 45.52
C GLY A 386 36.11 -33.50 44.86
N GLN A 387 37.45 -33.49 44.82
CA GLN A 387 38.21 -32.62 43.91
C GLN A 387 38.04 -33.09 42.47
N TRP A 388 37.43 -32.25 41.61
CA TRP A 388 37.42 -32.44 40.15
C TRP A 388 37.82 -31.14 39.47
N GLN A 389 38.91 -31.18 38.71
CA GLN A 389 39.38 -30.08 37.88
C GLN A 389 38.55 -30.05 36.59
N MET A 390 38.11 -28.87 36.17
CA MET A 390 37.81 -28.64 34.75
C MET A 390 39.09 -28.19 34.05
N PRO A 391 39.39 -28.67 32.83
CA PRO A 391 40.46 -28.11 32.01
C PRO A 391 40.10 -26.69 31.55
N ASP A 392 41.11 -25.84 31.44
CA ASP A 392 41.04 -24.64 30.60
C ASP A 392 41.16 -25.06 29.13
N ASP A 393 40.19 -24.71 28.29
CA ASP A 393 40.48 -24.28 26.91
C ASP A 393 39.42 -23.28 26.42
N PHE A 394 39.81 -22.43 25.47
CA PHE A 394 39.09 -21.23 25.05
C PHE A 394 38.94 -21.22 23.52
N GLY A 395 38.24 -22.23 23.00
CA GLY A 395 38.04 -22.49 21.56
C GLY A 395 36.81 -21.80 20.97
N SER A 396 36.88 -21.43 19.69
CA SER A 396 35.87 -20.62 19.00
C SER A 396 35.19 -21.31 17.82
N PHE A 397 33.91 -20.94 17.63
CA PHE A 397 33.26 -20.78 16.32
C PHE A 397 32.68 -22.03 15.60
N ASP A 398 31.69 -21.72 14.76
CA ASP A 398 31.03 -22.50 13.72
C ASP A 398 30.10 -23.69 14.06
N SER A 399 29.59 -24.35 13.01
CA SER A 399 28.15 -24.57 12.80
C SER A 399 27.78 -25.97 12.27
N GLU A 400 26.49 -26.31 12.41
CA GLU A 400 25.74 -27.42 11.78
C GLU A 400 26.00 -28.87 12.23
N GLU A 401 25.04 -29.74 11.88
CA GLU A 401 24.96 -31.22 11.98
C GLU A 401 25.01 -31.92 13.36
N VAL A 402 24.43 -33.12 13.60
CA VAL A 402 23.12 -33.73 13.21
C VAL A 402 22.98 -35.09 13.96
N VAL A 403 21.75 -35.55 14.22
CA VAL A 403 21.37 -36.95 14.62
C VAL A 403 21.71 -37.51 16.04
N GLU A 404 20.67 -38.09 16.66
CA GLU A 404 20.52 -39.27 17.58
C GLU A 404 21.69 -39.78 18.48
N ALA A 405 21.47 -40.39 19.66
CA ALA A 405 20.38 -41.31 20.02
C ALA A 405 20.12 -41.51 21.54
N VAL A 406 18.85 -41.83 21.84
CA VAL A 406 18.29 -42.82 22.81
C VAL A 406 19.19 -43.38 23.94
N THR A 407 18.75 -43.23 25.21
CA THR A 407 18.43 -44.37 26.13
C THR A 407 17.81 -43.90 27.46
N ASP A 408 17.04 -44.79 28.10
CA ASP A 408 16.28 -44.55 29.34
C ASP A 408 17.10 -44.61 30.63
N ALA A 409 16.64 -43.93 31.69
CA ALA A 409 16.13 -44.63 32.89
C ALA A 409 15.53 -43.69 33.95
N SER A 410 14.41 -44.13 34.52
CA SER A 410 13.63 -43.53 35.60
C SER A 410 14.38 -43.11 36.88
N SER A 411 13.93 -42.02 37.50
CA SER A 411 13.48 -42.05 38.91
C SER A 411 12.38 -40.99 39.13
N THR A 412 11.53 -41.21 40.15
CA THR A 412 10.24 -40.51 40.33
C THR A 412 10.12 -39.84 41.70
N SER A 413 9.01 -39.11 41.92
CA SER A 413 8.57 -38.42 43.15
C SER A 413 9.23 -37.06 43.43
N ALA A 414 8.54 -36.06 44.01
CA ALA A 414 7.08 -35.85 44.13
C ALA A 414 6.76 -34.39 44.50
N SER A 415 5.47 -34.02 44.43
CA SER A 415 4.85 -32.75 44.85
C SER A 415 5.20 -31.51 44.03
N ALA A 416 4.34 -30.48 43.96
CA ALA A 416 2.86 -30.48 43.99
C ALA A 416 2.36 -29.15 43.38
N SER A 417 1.20 -29.23 42.73
CA SER A 417 0.38 -28.12 42.22
C SER A 417 0.48 -26.75 42.93
N LEU A 418 0.62 -25.69 42.14
CA LEU A 418 -0.09 -24.44 42.39
C LEU A 418 -0.89 -24.03 41.15
N TYR A 419 -2.16 -24.43 41.10
CA TYR A 419 -3.10 -24.05 40.05
C TYR A 419 -3.94 -22.85 40.53
N ALA A 420 -3.76 -21.71 39.88
CA ALA A 420 -4.69 -20.58 39.83
C ALA A 420 -4.39 -19.87 38.50
N SER A 421 -5.25 -19.88 37.47
CA SER A 421 -6.70 -19.69 37.46
C SER A 421 -7.10 -18.38 38.15
N PHE A 422 -7.18 -17.32 37.35
CA PHE A 422 -8.14 -16.25 37.57
C PHE A 422 -8.80 -15.91 36.24
N ASP A 423 -10.12 -15.78 36.30
CA ASP A 423 -11.00 -15.64 35.13
C ASP A 423 -11.40 -14.16 34.95
N TYR A 424 -11.96 -13.84 33.78
CA TYR A 424 -12.68 -12.60 33.43
C TYR A 424 -12.48 -11.33 34.30
N MET A 425 -12.01 -10.26 33.64
CA MET A 425 -12.97 -9.25 33.17
C MET A 425 -12.59 -8.76 31.77
N ALA A 426 -13.60 -8.60 30.91
CA ALA A 426 -13.50 -7.78 29.72
C ALA A 426 -14.09 -6.41 30.08
N ASP A 427 -13.27 -5.37 30.14
CA ASP A 427 -13.78 -4.02 30.33
C ASP A 427 -14.30 -3.47 29.00
N THR A 428 -15.61 -3.31 28.90
CA THR A 428 -16.30 -2.76 27.74
C THR A 428 -16.35 -1.23 27.79
N THR A 429 -15.18 -0.59 27.84
CA THR A 429 -15.05 0.84 27.59
C THR A 429 -14.65 1.11 26.14
N ILE A 430 -15.61 1.59 25.34
CA ILE A 430 -15.31 2.22 24.04
C ILE A 430 -14.72 3.61 24.34
N ASN A 431 -13.45 3.63 24.73
CA ASN A 431 -12.72 4.86 25.00
C ASN A 431 -12.32 5.53 23.68
N LEU A 432 -13.10 6.54 23.27
CA LEU A 432 -12.61 7.60 22.39
C LEU A 432 -11.56 8.42 23.18
N GLY A 433 -10.31 7.99 23.14
CA GLY A 433 -9.20 8.61 23.87
C GLY A 433 -7.86 8.41 23.14
N GLN A 434 -6.92 9.32 23.38
CA GLN A 434 -5.55 9.23 22.87
C GLN A 434 -4.85 7.99 23.45
N PHE A 435 -4.06 7.28 22.64
CA PHE A 435 -3.72 5.89 22.97
C PHE A 435 -2.58 5.75 23.99
N HIS A 436 -1.52 6.57 23.93
CA HIS A 436 -0.34 6.49 24.83
C HIS A 436 0.19 7.89 25.28
N GLU A 437 1.35 7.90 25.95
CA GLU A 437 2.02 9.10 26.50
C GLU A 437 3.46 9.27 25.98
N GLN A 438 3.83 10.54 25.74
CA GLN A 438 4.99 11.03 24.98
C GLN A 438 6.30 10.23 25.08
N ILE A 439 6.87 9.87 23.93
CA ILE A 439 8.10 9.07 23.84
C ILE A 439 9.32 9.68 24.55
N THR A 440 9.84 8.90 25.50
CA THR A 440 11.27 8.85 25.82
C THR A 440 11.90 7.56 25.28
N ILE A 441 13.20 7.60 24.94
CA ILE A 441 13.94 6.40 24.51
C ILE A 441 14.32 5.60 25.77
N ASN A 442 13.68 4.45 25.99
CA ASN A 442 14.06 3.54 27.07
C ASN A 442 15.18 2.59 26.58
N PRO A 443 16.41 2.64 27.14
CA PRO A 443 17.50 1.75 26.73
C PRO A 443 17.26 0.28 27.09
N ASP A 444 16.34 -0.03 28.01
CA ASP A 444 16.09 -1.39 28.48
C ASP A 444 15.32 -2.25 27.45
N ASP A 445 14.65 -1.64 26.48
CA ASP A 445 13.95 -2.36 25.39
C ASP A 445 14.86 -3.22 24.50
N GLY A 446 16.19 -3.02 24.58
CA GLY A 446 17.21 -3.78 23.86
C GLY A 446 17.98 -4.81 24.69
N GLN A 447 17.75 -4.92 26.02
CA GLN A 447 18.63 -5.69 26.89
C GLN A 447 18.24 -7.17 27.05
N SER A 448 19.11 -8.03 26.47
CA SER A 448 19.45 -9.41 26.87
C SER A 448 18.35 -10.45 27.15
N ALA A 449 18.47 -11.60 26.47
CA ALA A 449 17.82 -12.83 26.94
C ALA A 449 18.52 -13.34 28.21
N GLU A 450 17.86 -13.22 29.36
CA GLU A 450 18.40 -13.65 30.65
C GLU A 450 18.06 -15.12 30.95
N TYR A 451 19.04 -15.86 31.49
CA TYR A 451 18.96 -17.31 31.69
C TYR A 451 18.72 -17.67 33.16
N CYS A 452 17.57 -18.30 33.44
CA CYS A 452 17.24 -18.89 34.73
C CYS A 452 17.23 -20.42 34.65
N GLY A 453 18.42 -21.03 34.75
CA GLY A 453 18.57 -22.47 34.53
C GLY A 453 18.13 -22.84 33.11
N ASN A 454 17.10 -23.66 32.98
CA ASN A 454 16.53 -24.05 31.67
C ASN A 454 15.53 -23.02 31.11
N PHE A 455 15.11 -22.00 31.87
CA PHE A 455 14.21 -20.96 31.39
C PHE A 455 15.00 -19.79 30.78
N THR A 456 14.56 -19.30 29.61
CA THR A 456 15.14 -18.12 28.95
C THR A 456 14.09 -17.04 28.77
N PHE A 457 14.40 -15.82 29.21
CA PHE A 457 13.54 -14.64 28.99
C PHE A 457 13.82 -14.02 27.62
N ARG A 458 13.47 -14.75 26.55
CA ARG A 458 13.68 -14.28 25.17
C ARG A 458 12.58 -13.28 24.78
N LYS A 459 12.95 -12.05 24.42
CA LYS A 459 12.07 -11.14 23.66
C LYS A 459 11.78 -11.82 22.30
N PRO A 460 10.51 -12.10 21.93
CA PRO A 460 10.22 -12.71 20.64
C PRO A 460 10.58 -11.73 19.54
N ASN A 461 11.50 -12.13 18.64
CA ASN A 461 11.90 -11.32 17.50
C ASN A 461 10.91 -11.54 16.36
N VAL A 462 9.81 -10.79 16.36
CA VAL A 462 8.73 -10.93 15.38
C VAL A 462 9.13 -10.26 14.06
N GLU A 463 9.27 -11.05 13.00
CA GLU A 463 9.47 -10.56 11.63
C GLU A 463 8.15 -9.98 11.10
N CYS A 464 8.01 -8.65 11.19
CA CYS A 464 6.80 -7.95 10.78
C CYS A 464 6.98 -7.22 9.44
N TYR A 465 6.02 -7.42 8.53
CA TYR A 465 5.98 -6.84 7.19
C TYR A 465 4.62 -6.16 6.95
N PRO A 466 4.56 -5.04 6.18
CA PRO A 466 5.68 -4.27 5.67
C PRO A 466 6.38 -3.48 6.80
N MET A 467 7.72 -3.50 6.82
CA MET A 467 8.51 -2.80 7.83
C MET A 467 8.28 -1.27 7.78
N PRO A 468 8.28 -0.57 8.92
CA PRO A 468 8.28 0.90 8.97
C PRO A 468 9.44 1.48 8.16
N ASN A 469 9.22 2.63 7.53
CA ASN A 469 10.24 3.28 6.69
C ASN A 469 10.22 4.81 6.86
N ALA A 470 11.14 5.53 6.23
CA ALA A 470 11.26 6.96 6.48
C ALA A 470 10.03 7.80 6.04
N LEU A 471 9.20 7.31 5.12
CA LEU A 471 7.92 7.91 4.70
C LEU A 471 6.72 7.43 5.52
N ASN A 472 6.84 6.32 6.25
CA ASN A 472 5.87 5.79 7.21
C ASN A 472 6.60 5.38 8.51
N PRO A 473 7.04 6.36 9.33
CA PRO A 473 7.83 6.14 10.54
C PRO A 473 6.94 5.77 11.75
N CYS A 474 7.54 5.26 12.83
CA CYS A 474 6.82 5.01 14.09
C CYS A 474 6.68 6.25 14.98
N GLU A 475 7.75 7.04 15.13
CA GLU A 475 7.85 8.07 16.17
C GLU A 475 7.46 9.47 15.65
N ASP A 476 8.28 10.05 14.77
CA ASP A 476 8.13 11.42 14.27
C ASP A 476 7.92 11.46 12.73
N VAL A 477 6.92 12.22 12.27
CA VAL A 477 6.66 12.42 10.83
C VAL A 477 7.87 13.07 10.14
N MET A 478 8.56 14.00 10.81
CA MET A 478 9.82 14.59 10.33
C MET A 478 11.04 13.71 10.58
N GLY A 479 11.15 13.08 11.75
CA GLY A 479 12.24 12.18 12.15
C GLY A 479 13.59 12.84 12.46
N TYR A 480 13.79 14.12 12.11
CA TYR A 480 15.01 14.87 12.44
C TYR A 480 14.69 16.26 13.00
N GLN A 481 15.29 16.60 14.15
CA GLN A 481 15.08 17.89 14.81
C GLN A 481 15.50 19.09 13.93
N TRP A 482 16.61 18.97 13.19
CA TRP A 482 17.04 20.02 12.25
C TRP A 482 16.07 20.20 11.09
N LEU A 483 15.43 19.12 10.63
CA LEU A 483 14.43 19.16 9.55
C LEU A 483 13.14 19.81 10.06
N ARG A 484 12.68 19.43 11.25
CA ARG A 484 11.54 20.07 11.95
C ARG A 484 11.73 21.58 12.08
N ILE A 485 12.88 22.04 12.57
CA ILE A 485 13.22 23.48 12.67
C ILE A 485 13.21 24.14 11.28
N SER A 486 13.80 23.48 10.29
CA SER A 486 13.91 24.01 8.91
C SER A 486 12.54 24.13 8.22
N VAL A 487 11.64 23.16 8.43
CA VAL A 487 10.26 23.21 7.89
C VAL A 487 9.46 24.33 8.52
N TRP A 488 9.55 24.57 9.84
CA TRP A 488 8.88 25.72 10.47
C TRP A 488 9.36 27.07 9.92
N ILE A 489 10.65 27.19 9.58
CA ILE A 489 11.19 28.39 8.91
C ILE A 489 10.62 28.53 7.49
N VAL A 490 10.59 27.45 6.70
CA VAL A 490 10.03 27.45 5.33
C VAL A 490 8.53 27.78 5.35
N VAL A 491 7.75 27.22 6.29
CA VAL A 491 6.33 27.53 6.50
C VAL A 491 6.14 29.03 6.80
N ALA A 492 6.89 29.57 7.75
CA ALA A 492 6.79 30.98 8.13
C ALA A 492 7.10 31.92 6.96
N LEU A 493 8.19 31.66 6.22
CA LEU A 493 8.60 32.47 5.07
C LEU A 493 7.61 32.33 3.88
N ALA A 494 7.15 31.12 3.57
CA ALA A 494 6.19 30.89 2.48
C ALA A 494 4.82 31.54 2.78
N VAL A 495 4.27 31.36 3.99
CA VAL A 495 2.96 31.93 4.34
C VAL A 495 3.04 33.46 4.45
N VAL A 496 4.00 34.01 5.22
CA VAL A 496 4.12 35.47 5.39
C VAL A 496 4.50 36.15 4.07
N GLY A 497 5.41 35.58 3.29
CA GLY A 497 5.82 36.11 1.99
C GLY A 497 4.66 36.18 1.00
N ASN A 498 3.91 35.10 0.82
CA ASN A 498 2.79 35.07 -0.13
C ASN A 498 1.59 35.92 0.35
N VAL A 499 1.25 35.91 1.64
CA VAL A 499 0.22 36.80 2.19
C VAL A 499 0.61 38.27 2.00
N ALA A 500 1.89 38.64 2.18
CA ALA A 500 2.36 40.00 1.93
C ALA A 500 2.25 40.39 0.44
N VAL A 501 2.64 39.49 -0.48
CA VAL A 501 2.52 39.72 -1.94
C VAL A 501 1.06 39.93 -2.35
N LEU A 502 0.15 39.05 -1.91
CA LEU A 502 -1.28 39.19 -2.15
C LEU A 502 -1.82 40.50 -1.56
N THR A 503 -1.45 40.83 -0.32
CA THR A 503 -1.88 42.07 0.35
C THR A 503 -1.44 43.32 -0.42
N VAL A 504 -0.18 43.38 -0.88
CA VAL A 504 0.35 44.51 -1.67
C VAL A 504 -0.38 44.63 -3.02
N ILE A 505 -0.56 43.52 -3.74
CA ILE A 505 -1.20 43.52 -5.08
C ILE A 505 -2.70 43.90 -4.98
N LEU A 506 -3.41 43.42 -3.96
CA LEU A 506 -4.85 43.65 -3.79
C LEU A 506 -5.18 45.03 -3.17
N SER A 507 -4.33 45.55 -2.29
CA SER A 507 -4.55 46.86 -1.63
C SER A 507 -4.31 48.07 -2.55
N ILE A 508 -3.65 47.86 -3.69
CA ILE A 508 -3.22 48.94 -4.60
C ILE A 508 -3.99 48.81 -5.91
N ARG A 509 -5.09 49.57 -6.00
CA ARG A 509 -5.83 49.77 -7.25
C ARG A 509 -4.88 50.41 -8.29
N PRO A 510 -4.52 49.72 -9.39
CA PRO A 510 -3.65 50.28 -10.40
C PRO A 510 -4.46 51.13 -11.39
N GLU A 511 -3.82 52.10 -12.03
CA GLU A 511 -4.44 52.92 -13.10
C GLU A 511 -4.81 52.09 -14.34
N SER A 512 -4.18 50.92 -14.53
CA SER A 512 -4.57 49.90 -15.49
C SER A 512 -4.26 48.49 -14.99
N ALA A 513 -5.14 47.54 -15.27
CA ALA A 513 -4.97 46.14 -14.88
C ALA A 513 -3.96 45.43 -15.80
N SER A 514 -2.76 45.15 -15.28
CA SER A 514 -1.68 44.52 -16.05
C SER A 514 -1.63 43.00 -15.85
N VAL A 515 -1.48 42.27 -16.96
CA VAL A 515 -1.41 40.79 -16.96
C VAL A 515 -0.34 40.23 -16.01
N PRO A 516 0.86 40.81 -15.88
CA PRO A 516 1.83 40.34 -14.90
C PRO A 516 1.37 40.42 -13.44
N ARG A 517 0.63 41.48 -13.04
CA ARG A 517 0.07 41.55 -11.66
C ARG A 517 -1.00 40.48 -11.44
N PHE A 518 -1.83 40.22 -12.44
CA PHE A 518 -2.82 39.14 -12.42
C PHE A 518 -2.18 37.75 -12.27
N LEU A 519 -1.14 37.46 -13.05
CA LEU A 519 -0.42 36.18 -12.96
C LEU A 519 0.35 36.01 -11.65
N MET A 520 1.03 37.06 -11.15
CA MET A 520 1.70 37.02 -9.84
C MET A 520 0.71 36.80 -8.68
N CYS A 521 -0.53 37.28 -8.80
CA CYS A 521 -1.58 37.02 -7.81
C CYS A 521 -2.00 35.54 -7.78
N HIS A 522 -2.14 34.90 -8.95
CA HIS A 522 -2.45 33.46 -9.01
C HIS A 522 -1.29 32.58 -8.52
N LEU A 523 -0.04 32.96 -8.83
CA LEU A 523 1.14 32.25 -8.33
C LEU A 523 1.24 32.34 -6.81
N ALA A 524 1.17 33.54 -6.24
CA ALA A 524 1.21 33.72 -4.78
C ALA A 524 0.05 33.03 -4.04
N PHE A 525 -1.10 32.85 -4.70
CA PHE A 525 -2.19 32.01 -4.17
C PHE A 525 -1.83 30.51 -4.18
N ALA A 526 -1.24 30.00 -5.26
CA ALA A 526 -0.80 28.60 -5.35
C ALA A 526 0.31 28.30 -4.33
N ASP A 527 1.30 29.18 -4.22
CA ASP A 527 2.41 29.06 -3.28
C ASP A 527 1.97 29.20 -1.81
N LEU A 528 0.94 30.02 -1.53
CA LEU A 528 0.26 30.03 -0.23
C LEU A 528 -0.44 28.71 0.07
N CYS A 529 -1.08 28.06 -0.91
CA CYS A 529 -1.68 26.74 -0.73
C CYS A 529 -0.63 25.66 -0.40
N LEU A 530 0.57 25.74 -0.98
CA LEU A 530 1.69 24.85 -0.61
C LEU A 530 2.21 25.15 0.80
N GLY A 531 2.27 26.43 1.20
CA GLY A 531 2.60 26.83 2.57
C GLY A 531 1.58 26.34 3.60
N LEU A 532 0.29 26.34 3.25
CA LEU A 532 -0.79 25.78 4.10
C LEU A 532 -0.73 24.24 4.18
N TYR A 533 -0.40 23.55 3.08
CA TYR A 533 -0.10 22.11 3.11
C TYR A 533 1.04 21.82 4.09
N LEU A 534 2.17 22.52 4.00
CA LEU A 534 3.28 22.32 4.94
C LEU A 534 2.91 22.66 6.39
N LEU A 535 2.07 23.67 6.62
CA LEU A 535 1.56 23.98 7.95
C LEU A 535 0.75 22.81 8.52
N LEU A 536 -0.08 22.12 7.71
CA LEU A 536 -0.78 20.91 8.15
C LEU A 536 0.21 19.79 8.53
N ILE A 537 1.25 19.54 7.73
CA ILE A 537 2.28 18.53 8.04
C ILE A 537 3.07 18.90 9.31
N ALA A 538 3.43 20.18 9.49
CA ALA A 538 4.14 20.67 10.67
C ALA A 538 3.26 20.62 11.94
N CYS A 539 1.96 20.84 11.81
CA CYS A 539 1.01 20.73 12.92
C CYS A 539 0.79 19.27 13.35
N ILE A 540 0.64 18.30 12.43
CA ILE A 540 0.52 16.89 12.82
C ILE A 540 1.82 16.35 13.43
N ASP A 541 2.98 16.71 12.86
CA ASP A 541 4.31 16.36 13.41
C ASP A 541 4.56 16.95 14.81
N ALA A 542 3.97 18.10 15.13
CA ALA A 542 4.02 18.69 16.47
C ALA A 542 2.98 18.10 17.43
N HIS A 543 1.83 17.64 16.93
CA HIS A 543 0.76 17.04 17.75
C HIS A 543 1.06 15.59 18.12
N SER A 544 1.53 14.77 17.17
CA SER A 544 1.95 13.38 17.38
C SER A 544 3.47 13.27 17.60
N MET A 545 4.06 14.24 18.29
CA MET A 545 5.52 14.33 18.45
C MET A 545 6.03 13.16 19.28
N GLY A 546 6.85 12.31 18.65
CA GLY A 546 7.25 11.05 19.24
C GLY A 546 6.03 10.19 19.59
N GLU A 547 5.05 10.05 18.68
CA GLU A 547 3.94 9.11 18.85
C GLU A 547 3.11 8.84 17.59
N PHE A 548 3.63 9.13 16.40
CA PHE A 548 2.86 9.11 15.16
C PHE A 548 2.10 7.79 14.90
N PHE A 549 2.63 6.63 15.30
CA PHE A 549 1.96 5.33 15.10
C PHE A 549 0.53 5.26 15.68
N ASN A 550 0.22 5.98 16.76
CA ASN A 550 -1.13 6.08 17.34
C ASN A 550 -2.11 6.81 16.42
N TYR A 551 -1.64 7.88 15.77
CA TYR A 551 -2.44 8.79 14.95
C TYR A 551 -2.38 8.44 13.46
N ALA A 552 -1.50 7.52 13.06
CA ALA A 552 -1.19 7.19 11.67
C ALA A 552 -2.43 6.75 10.88
N TYR A 553 -3.28 5.89 11.43
CA TYR A 553 -4.51 5.45 10.74
C TYR A 553 -5.45 6.63 10.45
N ASP A 554 -5.84 7.39 11.49
CA ASP A 554 -6.83 8.46 11.37
C ASP A 554 -6.25 9.71 10.66
N TRP A 555 -4.93 9.89 10.65
CA TRP A 555 -4.26 10.85 9.77
C TRP A 555 -4.32 10.41 8.31
N GLN A 556 -3.70 9.26 7.98
CA GLN A 556 -3.47 8.81 6.61
C GLN A 556 -4.77 8.49 5.87
N TYR A 557 -5.67 7.73 6.48
CA TYR A 557 -6.94 7.33 5.86
C TYR A 557 -8.09 8.31 6.14
N GLY A 558 -7.92 9.23 7.09
CA GLY A 558 -8.91 10.26 7.41
C GLY A 558 -8.97 11.41 6.41
N VAL A 559 -9.66 12.50 6.79
CA VAL A 559 -9.87 13.67 5.93
C VAL A 559 -8.62 14.56 5.85
N GLY A 560 -7.81 14.61 6.92
CA GLY A 560 -6.62 15.46 7.00
C GLY A 560 -5.63 15.21 5.87
N CYS A 561 -5.20 13.96 5.69
CA CYS A 561 -4.26 13.60 4.65
C CYS A 561 -4.83 13.74 3.22
N LYS A 562 -6.14 13.52 3.04
CA LYS A 562 -6.83 13.75 1.76
C LYS A 562 -6.86 15.23 1.37
N VAL A 563 -7.08 16.13 2.33
CA VAL A 563 -6.99 17.59 2.12
C VAL A 563 -5.55 18.02 1.87
N ALA A 564 -4.58 17.50 2.62
CA ALA A 564 -3.15 17.79 2.43
C ALA A 564 -2.66 17.37 1.04
N GLY A 565 -2.97 16.14 0.61
CA GLY A 565 -2.62 15.59 -0.71
C GLY A 565 -3.26 16.35 -1.86
N PHE A 566 -4.54 16.71 -1.75
CA PHE A 566 -5.22 17.58 -2.71
C PHE A 566 -4.51 18.95 -2.80
N LEU A 567 -4.26 19.60 -1.67
CA LEU A 567 -3.63 20.93 -1.61
C LEU A 567 -2.25 20.94 -2.26
N THR A 568 -1.39 19.96 -1.97
CA THR A 568 -0.02 19.95 -2.50
C THR A 568 0.05 19.68 -4.00
N VAL A 569 -0.78 18.77 -4.53
CA VAL A 569 -0.83 18.50 -5.98
C VAL A 569 -1.49 19.67 -6.73
N PHE A 570 -2.57 20.24 -6.18
CA PHE A 570 -3.23 21.41 -6.75
C PHE A 570 -2.28 22.63 -6.80
N ALA A 571 -1.59 22.90 -5.69
CA ALA A 571 -0.66 24.02 -5.56
C ALA A 571 0.51 23.90 -6.54
N SER A 572 1.18 22.73 -6.60
CA SER A 572 2.34 22.56 -7.48
C SER A 572 1.96 22.62 -8.97
N HIS A 573 0.86 21.99 -9.38
CA HIS A 573 0.39 22.06 -10.77
C HIS A 573 -0.02 23.49 -11.16
N LEU A 574 -0.73 24.22 -10.29
CA LEU A 574 -1.13 25.60 -10.56
C LEU A 574 0.07 26.55 -10.57
N SER A 575 1.06 26.36 -9.69
CA SER A 575 2.30 27.16 -9.62
C SER A 575 3.13 26.96 -10.89
N VAL A 576 3.42 25.71 -11.29
CA VAL A 576 4.19 25.39 -12.52
C VAL A 576 3.47 25.86 -13.79
N PHE A 577 2.14 25.71 -13.87
CA PHE A 577 1.35 26.26 -14.98
C PHE A 577 1.46 27.80 -15.03
N THR A 578 1.30 28.48 -13.90
CA THR A 578 1.37 29.95 -13.83
C THR A 578 2.77 30.46 -14.19
N LEU A 579 3.83 29.81 -13.73
CA LEU A 579 5.22 30.12 -14.10
C LEU A 579 5.48 29.93 -15.60
N THR A 580 4.84 28.95 -16.23
CA THR A 580 4.87 28.74 -17.68
C THR A 580 4.20 29.92 -18.42
N VAL A 581 3.01 30.32 -17.98
CA VAL A 581 2.27 31.45 -18.58
C VAL A 581 2.99 32.80 -18.36
N ILE A 582 3.59 33.01 -17.19
CA ILE A 582 4.47 34.17 -16.92
C ILE A 582 5.66 34.18 -17.88
N THR A 583 6.30 33.03 -18.10
CA THR A 583 7.44 32.91 -19.01
C THR A 583 7.05 33.21 -20.46
N ILE A 584 5.88 32.74 -20.92
CA ILE A 584 5.35 33.03 -22.26
C ILE A 584 4.98 34.51 -22.42
N GLU A 585 4.31 35.12 -21.43
CA GLU A 585 4.01 36.57 -21.44
C GLU A 585 5.28 37.39 -21.61
N ARG A 586 6.34 37.02 -20.88
CA ARG A 586 7.64 37.70 -20.91
C ARG A 586 8.40 37.49 -22.20
N TRP A 587 8.38 36.27 -22.74
CA TRP A 587 8.97 35.97 -24.05
C TRP A 587 8.33 36.82 -25.15
N LEU A 588 6.99 36.86 -25.22
CA LEU A 588 6.26 37.69 -26.17
C LEU A 588 6.51 39.19 -25.95
N ALA A 589 6.42 39.66 -24.69
CA ALA A 589 6.57 41.07 -24.35
C ALA A 589 7.98 41.64 -24.66
N ILE A 590 9.02 40.80 -24.60
CA ILE A 590 10.41 41.14 -24.93
C ILE A 590 10.67 40.97 -26.43
N THR A 591 10.51 39.75 -26.97
CA THR A 591 10.97 39.43 -28.34
C THR A 591 10.13 40.08 -29.43
N GLN A 592 8.87 40.43 -29.14
CA GLN A 592 7.95 41.06 -30.09
C GLN A 592 7.60 42.50 -29.67
N ALA A 593 8.47 43.17 -28.90
CA ALA A 593 8.28 44.55 -28.43
C ALA A 593 8.00 45.57 -29.57
N MET A 594 8.43 45.27 -30.80
CA MET A 594 8.20 46.09 -32.00
C MET A 594 6.77 45.99 -32.58
N HIS A 595 5.96 45.00 -32.17
CA HIS A 595 4.60 44.78 -32.69
C HIS A 595 3.54 44.82 -31.58
N LEU A 596 2.96 46.00 -31.35
CA LEU A 596 2.00 46.27 -30.27
C LEU A 596 0.80 45.30 -30.21
N ASN A 597 0.39 44.73 -31.34
CA ASN A 597 -0.83 43.92 -31.45
C ASN A 597 -0.75 42.54 -30.79
N HIS A 598 0.45 42.00 -30.51
CA HIS A 598 0.63 40.59 -30.13
C HIS A 598 0.82 40.33 -28.62
N ARG A 599 0.70 41.36 -27.78
CA ARG A 599 0.75 41.19 -26.31
C ARG A 599 -0.54 40.55 -25.79
N ILE A 600 -0.39 39.56 -24.89
CA ILE A 600 -1.51 38.91 -24.18
C ILE A 600 -2.31 39.98 -23.43
N LYS A 601 -3.61 40.06 -23.72
CA LYS A 601 -4.58 40.94 -23.03
C LYS A 601 -5.20 40.20 -21.83
N LEU A 602 -5.75 40.95 -20.88
CA LEU A 602 -6.28 40.38 -19.63
C LEU A 602 -7.40 39.33 -19.84
N ARG A 603 -8.28 39.52 -20.84
CA ARG A 603 -9.33 38.53 -21.17
C ARG A 603 -8.74 37.17 -21.63
N PRO A 604 -7.87 37.10 -22.67
CA PRO A 604 -7.12 35.89 -22.98
C PRO A 604 -6.35 35.29 -21.79
N ALA A 605 -5.66 36.12 -20.99
CA ALA A 605 -4.92 35.63 -19.82
C ALA A 605 -5.83 34.95 -18.80
N ALA A 606 -7.03 35.50 -18.54
CA ALA A 606 -8.01 34.90 -17.64
C ALA A 606 -8.56 33.56 -18.16
N ILE A 607 -8.77 33.43 -19.49
CA ILE A 607 -9.20 32.17 -20.11
C ILE A 607 -8.10 31.09 -20.02
N ILE A 608 -6.84 31.47 -20.29
CA ILE A 608 -5.69 30.57 -20.13
C ILE A 608 -5.53 30.12 -18.67
N MET A 609 -5.67 31.04 -17.72
CA MET A 609 -5.63 30.69 -16.29
C MET A 609 -6.80 29.79 -15.89
N LEU A 610 -8.02 30.02 -16.37
CA LEU A 610 -9.17 29.16 -16.10
C LEU A 610 -8.92 27.72 -16.56
N ALA A 611 -8.31 27.52 -17.73
CA ALA A 611 -7.90 26.18 -18.19
C ALA A 611 -6.85 25.55 -17.26
N GLY A 612 -5.87 26.32 -16.79
CA GLY A 612 -4.87 25.86 -15.80
C GLY A 612 -5.47 25.48 -14.45
N TRP A 613 -6.49 26.22 -13.98
CA TRP A 613 -7.24 25.88 -12.78
C TRP A 613 -8.01 24.57 -12.94
N ILE A 614 -8.76 24.40 -14.04
CA ILE A 614 -9.50 23.16 -14.34
C ILE A 614 -8.54 21.97 -14.41
N TYR A 615 -7.40 22.11 -15.10
CA TYR A 615 -6.34 21.10 -15.15
C TYR A 615 -5.79 20.74 -13.77
N SER A 616 -5.48 21.74 -12.93
CA SER A 616 -4.88 21.51 -11.61
C SER A 616 -5.86 20.81 -10.66
N VAL A 617 -7.13 21.21 -10.66
CA VAL A 617 -8.20 20.57 -9.88
C VAL A 617 -8.49 19.15 -10.38
N LEU A 618 -8.43 18.91 -11.70
CA LEU A 618 -8.55 17.56 -12.24
C LEU A 618 -7.42 16.67 -11.72
N MET A 619 -6.15 17.07 -11.92
CA MET A 619 -4.98 16.28 -11.50
C MET A 619 -4.93 16.02 -9.99
N SER A 620 -5.36 16.96 -9.14
CA SER A 620 -5.42 16.77 -7.67
C SER A 620 -6.65 16.02 -7.18
N SER A 621 -7.65 15.77 -8.03
CA SER A 621 -8.85 15.00 -7.65
C SER A 621 -8.79 13.52 -8.04
N LEU A 622 -7.96 13.11 -9.01
CA LEU A 622 -7.87 11.71 -9.44
C LEU A 622 -7.58 10.71 -8.29
N PRO A 623 -6.69 10.99 -7.30
CA PRO A 623 -6.46 10.09 -6.16
C PRO A 623 -7.59 10.09 -5.13
N LEU A 624 -8.54 11.03 -5.19
CA LEU A 624 -9.76 11.01 -4.37
C LEU A 624 -10.84 10.09 -4.97
N PHE A 625 -10.72 9.76 -6.26
CA PHE A 625 -11.60 8.82 -6.98
C PHE A 625 -10.97 7.42 -7.16
N GLY A 626 -9.86 7.12 -6.49
CA GLY A 626 -9.25 5.78 -6.48
C GLY A 626 -8.40 5.43 -7.70
N ILE A 627 -7.99 6.41 -8.52
CA ILE A 627 -7.01 6.19 -9.61
C ILE A 627 -5.58 6.07 -9.06
N SER A 628 -5.33 6.64 -7.89
CA SER A 628 -4.18 6.41 -7.01
C SER A 628 -4.59 6.78 -5.58
N ASN A 629 -3.66 6.86 -4.63
CA ASN A 629 -3.95 7.04 -3.21
C ASN A 629 -3.02 8.06 -2.54
N TYR A 630 -3.58 8.98 -1.74
CA TYR A 630 -2.79 9.88 -0.87
C TYR A 630 -2.41 9.23 0.48
N SER A 631 -3.16 8.21 0.92
CA SER A 631 -3.00 7.59 2.25
C SER A 631 -1.69 6.81 2.42
N SER A 632 -0.98 6.51 1.33
CA SER A 632 0.15 5.58 1.25
C SER A 632 1.42 6.07 1.95
N THR A 633 1.52 7.38 2.22
CA THR A 633 2.66 8.01 2.92
C THR A 633 2.17 8.96 4.01
N SER A 634 2.92 9.09 5.11
CA SER A 634 2.59 10.06 6.19
C SER A 634 2.59 11.52 5.72
N ILE A 635 3.30 11.82 4.63
CA ILE A 635 3.36 13.15 3.99
C ILE A 635 2.31 13.37 2.89
N CYS A 636 1.39 12.43 2.70
CA CYS A 636 0.21 12.58 1.85
C CYS A 636 0.48 12.83 0.36
N LEU A 637 1.67 12.43 -0.12
CA LEU A 637 1.99 12.44 -1.54
C LEU A 637 1.55 11.12 -2.21
N PRO A 638 1.01 11.18 -3.43
CA PRO A 638 0.62 9.99 -4.17
C PRO A 638 1.90 9.33 -4.68
N MET A 639 2.31 8.27 -4.00
CA MET A 639 3.56 7.53 -4.22
C MET A 639 3.34 6.01 -4.21
N GLU A 640 2.08 5.57 -4.25
CA GLU A 640 1.72 4.17 -4.46
C GLU A 640 2.16 3.73 -5.88
N ASN A 641 2.52 2.47 -6.04
CA ASN A 641 2.87 1.88 -7.33
C ASN A 641 2.53 0.39 -7.30
N ARG A 642 1.23 0.08 -7.15
CA ARG A 642 0.73 -1.31 -7.19
C ARG A 642 0.19 -1.65 -8.57
N ASP A 643 -0.69 -0.79 -9.07
CA ASP A 643 -1.43 -1.02 -10.30
C ASP A 643 -0.92 -0.14 -11.44
N GLY A 644 -1.17 -0.56 -12.69
CA GLY A 644 -0.81 0.25 -13.88
C GLY A 644 -1.46 1.64 -13.90
N TYR A 645 -2.56 1.85 -13.16
CA TYR A 645 -3.20 3.15 -12.98
C TYR A 645 -2.36 4.10 -12.08
N ASP A 646 -1.78 3.61 -10.98
CA ASP A 646 -0.81 4.37 -10.17
C ASP A 646 0.36 4.82 -11.03
N THR A 647 0.98 3.87 -11.73
CA THR A 647 2.15 4.11 -12.58
C THR A 647 1.83 5.13 -13.67
N ALA A 648 0.67 5.02 -14.32
CA ALA A 648 0.22 5.97 -15.33
C ALA A 648 -0.04 7.36 -14.76
N TYR A 649 -0.62 7.47 -13.56
CA TYR A 649 -0.85 8.76 -12.88
C TYR A 649 0.47 9.45 -12.48
N LEU A 650 1.43 8.69 -11.94
CA LEU A 650 2.78 9.18 -11.64
C LEU A 650 3.51 9.67 -12.89
N ILE A 651 3.46 8.89 -13.98
CA ILE A 651 4.01 9.29 -15.29
C ILE A 651 3.31 10.54 -15.82
N ALA A 652 1.99 10.69 -15.65
CA ALA A 652 1.25 11.87 -16.09
C ALA A 652 1.64 13.14 -15.31
N ILE A 653 1.74 13.08 -13.98
CA ILE A 653 2.26 14.20 -13.16
C ILE A 653 3.65 14.60 -13.65
N LEU A 654 4.56 13.63 -13.72
CA LEU A 654 5.98 13.88 -13.97
C LEU A 654 6.24 14.34 -15.41
N GLY A 655 5.55 13.74 -16.38
CA GLY A 655 5.57 14.12 -17.79
C GLY A 655 5.01 15.53 -18.03
N CYS A 656 3.86 15.89 -17.44
CA CYS A 656 3.29 17.23 -17.59
C CYS A 656 4.22 18.32 -17.03
N ASN A 657 4.84 18.09 -15.87
CA ASN A 657 5.81 19.02 -15.30
C ASN A 657 7.09 19.10 -16.18
N GLY A 658 7.59 17.97 -16.70
CA GLY A 658 8.71 17.95 -17.64
C GLY A 658 8.46 18.72 -18.95
N VAL A 659 7.24 18.64 -19.49
CA VAL A 659 6.79 19.44 -20.65
C VAL A 659 6.76 20.93 -20.31
N ALA A 660 6.22 21.31 -19.15
CA ALA A 660 6.20 22.70 -18.69
C ALA A 660 7.64 23.28 -18.57
N PHE A 661 8.56 22.55 -17.92
CA PHE A 661 9.97 22.96 -17.84
C PHE A 661 10.64 23.05 -19.22
N SER A 662 10.29 22.18 -20.17
CA SER A 662 10.81 22.24 -21.54
C SER A 662 10.32 23.48 -22.30
N ILE A 663 9.03 23.83 -22.18
CA ILE A 663 8.46 25.06 -22.76
C ILE A 663 9.15 26.30 -22.16
N ILE A 664 9.31 26.32 -20.84
CA ILE A 664 10.02 27.37 -20.11
C ILE A 664 11.47 27.52 -20.62
N ALA A 665 12.23 26.42 -20.72
CA ALA A 665 13.61 26.43 -21.17
C ALA A 665 13.76 26.96 -22.61
N VAL A 666 12.89 26.54 -23.53
CA VAL A 666 12.86 27.04 -24.91
C VAL A 666 12.56 28.53 -24.96
N CYS A 667 11.57 29.00 -24.17
CA CYS A 667 11.26 30.43 -24.09
C CYS A 667 12.46 31.25 -23.57
N TYR A 668 13.16 30.80 -22.53
CA TYR A 668 14.34 31.49 -22.02
C TYR A 668 15.53 31.46 -22.98
N ALA A 669 15.74 30.38 -23.72
CA ALA A 669 16.73 30.34 -24.80
C ALA A 669 16.43 31.41 -25.87
N GLN A 670 15.17 31.54 -26.29
CA GLN A 670 14.76 32.56 -27.26
C GLN A 670 14.88 34.00 -26.71
N ILE A 671 14.52 34.23 -25.43
CA ILE A 671 14.75 35.52 -24.75
C ILE A 671 16.26 35.86 -24.74
N TYR A 672 17.12 34.89 -24.41
CA TYR A 672 18.56 35.10 -24.33
C TYR A 672 19.19 35.39 -25.70
N LEU A 673 18.80 34.64 -26.74
CA LEU A 673 19.26 34.84 -28.13
C LEU A 673 18.81 36.21 -28.69
N SER A 674 17.57 36.62 -28.41
CA SER A 674 17.04 37.94 -28.77
C SER A 674 17.83 39.06 -28.10
N LEU A 675 18.00 38.99 -26.77
CA LEU A 675 18.73 40.01 -26.00
C LEU A 675 20.23 40.00 -26.26
N GLY A 676 20.82 38.90 -26.72
CA GLY A 676 22.23 38.83 -27.10
C GLY A 676 22.63 39.85 -28.19
N ARG A 677 21.69 40.23 -29.07
CA ARG A 677 21.90 41.30 -30.07
C ARG A 677 21.91 42.70 -29.44
N GLU A 678 20.92 43.04 -28.61
CA GLU A 678 20.80 44.40 -28.04
C GLU A 678 21.75 44.65 -26.85
N THR A 679 21.90 43.66 -25.96
CA THR A 679 22.71 43.82 -24.74
C THR A 679 24.18 44.06 -25.03
N ARG A 680 24.69 43.64 -26.21
CA ARG A 680 26.06 43.95 -26.66
C ARG A 680 26.29 45.45 -26.85
N HIS A 681 25.26 46.21 -27.21
CA HIS A 681 25.30 47.68 -27.28
C HIS A 681 24.91 48.35 -25.96
N ALA A 682 23.91 47.82 -25.24
CA ALA A 682 23.42 48.45 -24.00
C ALA A 682 24.38 48.29 -22.79
N ARG A 683 25.08 47.15 -22.68
CA ARG A 683 25.99 46.84 -21.56
C ARG A 683 27.20 47.80 -21.48
N GLN A 684 27.53 48.46 -22.58
CA GLN A 684 28.58 49.47 -22.66
C GLN A 684 28.20 50.80 -21.97
N LYS A 685 26.94 50.96 -21.53
CA LYS A 685 26.42 52.21 -20.95
C LYS A 685 26.08 52.16 -19.45
N ASN A 686 25.66 51.00 -18.93
CA ASN A 686 25.45 50.75 -17.49
C ASN A 686 25.98 49.34 -17.12
N PRO A 687 27.20 49.21 -16.56
CA PRO A 687 27.81 47.89 -16.31
C PRO A 687 27.28 47.15 -15.08
N GLY A 688 26.68 47.85 -14.12
CA GLY A 688 26.25 47.28 -12.83
C GLY A 688 24.80 46.81 -12.74
N GLU A 689 23.96 47.09 -13.74
CA GLU A 689 22.51 46.80 -13.65
C GLU A 689 22.15 45.46 -14.32
N MET A 690 21.61 44.53 -13.53
CA MET A 690 21.16 43.22 -14.02
C MET A 690 19.99 43.39 -15.01
N SER A 691 20.14 42.91 -16.25
CA SER A 691 19.08 42.99 -17.26
C SER A 691 17.79 42.29 -16.78
N VAL A 692 16.63 42.83 -17.17
CA VAL A 692 15.32 42.35 -16.69
C VAL A 692 15.13 40.85 -16.94
N ALA A 693 15.54 40.35 -18.10
CA ALA A 693 15.48 38.91 -18.40
C ALA A 693 16.40 38.06 -17.51
N LYS A 694 17.62 38.50 -17.17
CA LYS A 694 18.49 37.74 -16.26
C LYS A 694 17.92 37.68 -14.84
N LYS A 695 17.13 38.68 -14.42
CA LYS A 695 16.34 38.61 -13.18
C LYS A 695 15.26 37.52 -13.27
N MET A 696 14.53 37.44 -14.38
CA MET A 696 13.45 36.45 -14.52
C MET A 696 13.97 35.02 -14.74
N ALA A 697 15.12 34.87 -15.41
CA ALA A 697 15.81 33.60 -15.54
C ALA A 697 16.29 33.04 -14.18
N LEU A 698 16.61 33.89 -13.21
CA LEU A 698 16.95 33.44 -11.85
C LEU A 698 15.76 32.76 -11.16
N LEU A 699 14.56 33.30 -11.35
CA LEU A 699 13.31 32.78 -10.75
C LEU A 699 12.92 31.42 -11.35
N VAL A 700 13.13 31.23 -12.65
CA VAL A 700 12.95 29.92 -13.28
C VAL A 700 14.07 28.94 -12.93
N PHE A 701 15.31 29.41 -12.72
CA PHE A 701 16.40 28.58 -12.24
C PHE A 701 16.15 28.05 -10.83
N THR A 702 15.59 28.85 -9.90
CA THR A 702 15.24 28.37 -8.56
C THR A 702 14.17 27.29 -8.59
N ASN A 703 13.12 27.44 -9.40
CA ASN A 703 12.11 26.37 -9.54
C ASN A 703 12.73 25.10 -10.14
N PHE A 704 13.44 25.21 -11.26
CA PHE A 704 14.10 24.06 -11.88
C PHE A 704 15.09 23.36 -10.94
N ALA A 705 15.86 24.11 -10.14
CA ALA A 705 16.79 23.54 -9.17
C ALA A 705 16.10 22.78 -8.02
N CYS A 706 14.90 23.21 -7.61
CA CYS A 706 14.10 22.49 -6.60
C CYS A 706 13.41 21.25 -7.18
N TRP A 707 12.91 21.35 -8.42
CA TRP A 707 12.13 20.28 -9.07
C TRP A 707 12.98 19.18 -9.74
N SER A 708 14.14 19.54 -10.30
CA SER A 708 14.99 18.61 -11.06
C SER A 708 15.43 17.36 -10.27
N PRO A 709 15.85 17.45 -8.99
CA PRO A 709 16.14 16.27 -8.17
C PRO A 709 14.93 15.34 -8.03
N ILE A 710 13.73 15.90 -7.81
CA ILE A 710 12.48 15.14 -7.65
C ILE A 710 12.15 14.40 -8.95
N ALA A 711 12.25 15.10 -10.08
CA ALA A 711 11.98 14.52 -11.39
C ALA A 711 12.94 13.39 -11.74
N PHE A 712 14.24 13.57 -11.45
CA PHE A 712 15.26 12.55 -11.70
C PHE A 712 15.06 11.29 -10.85
N PHE A 713 14.84 11.45 -9.54
CA PHE A 713 14.64 10.31 -8.65
C PHE A 713 13.27 9.64 -8.82
N GLY A 714 12.24 10.40 -9.21
CA GLY A 714 10.93 9.85 -9.61
C GLY A 714 11.02 8.98 -10.87
N LEU A 715 11.66 9.47 -11.93
CA LEU A 715 11.83 8.71 -13.18
C LEU A 715 12.67 7.44 -12.97
N THR A 716 13.73 7.50 -12.16
CA THR A 716 14.59 6.32 -11.91
C THR A 716 13.91 5.29 -11.02
N ALA A 717 13.11 5.69 -10.04
CA ALA A 717 12.26 4.78 -9.28
C ALA A 717 11.18 4.12 -10.15
N LEU A 718 10.49 4.88 -11.02
CA LEU A 718 9.51 4.34 -11.98
C LEU A 718 10.15 3.39 -13.00
N GLY A 719 11.41 3.63 -13.37
CA GLY A 719 12.20 2.75 -14.24
C GLY A 719 12.71 1.47 -13.57
N GLY A 720 12.35 1.19 -12.32
CA GLY A 720 12.77 0.00 -11.57
C GLY A 720 14.15 0.10 -10.90
N TYR A 721 14.81 1.27 -10.96
CA TYR A 721 16.16 1.47 -10.43
C TYR A 721 16.19 2.64 -9.42
N PRO A 722 15.67 2.45 -8.18
CA PRO A 722 15.63 3.51 -7.18
C PRO A 722 17.04 3.88 -6.67
N LEU A 723 17.66 4.89 -7.29
CA LEU A 723 19.01 5.38 -6.97
C LEU A 723 19.13 6.09 -5.61
N ILE A 724 18.05 6.18 -4.84
CA ILE A 724 17.97 6.96 -3.59
C ILE A 724 17.17 6.21 -2.52
N ASN A 725 17.80 5.96 -1.37
CA ASN A 725 17.14 5.34 -0.23
C ASN A 725 15.99 6.25 0.27
N VAL A 726 14.88 5.62 0.70
CA VAL A 726 13.65 6.29 1.18
C VAL A 726 13.93 7.45 2.17
N THR A 727 14.91 7.29 3.07
CA THR A 727 15.35 8.31 4.04
C THR A 727 15.90 9.58 3.41
N LYS A 728 16.60 9.48 2.27
CA LYS A 728 17.08 10.63 1.50
C LYS A 728 15.96 11.24 0.66
N SER A 729 15.06 10.41 0.11
CA SER A 729 13.85 10.86 -0.59
C SER A 729 12.96 11.72 0.30
N LYS A 730 12.83 11.38 1.60
CA LYS A 730 12.11 12.18 2.60
C LYS A 730 12.61 13.62 2.67
N ILE A 731 13.93 13.84 2.82
CA ILE A 731 14.52 15.18 2.89
C ILE A 731 14.22 15.98 1.61
N LEU A 732 14.28 15.33 0.45
CA LEU A 732 14.00 15.92 -0.84
C LEU A 732 12.52 16.33 -1.00
N LEU A 733 11.58 15.49 -0.58
CA LEU A 733 10.14 15.76 -0.69
C LEU A 733 9.61 16.73 0.40
N VAL A 734 10.23 16.74 1.57
CA VAL A 734 9.79 17.56 2.71
C VAL A 734 10.46 18.94 2.77
N PHE A 735 11.73 19.05 2.35
CA PHE A 735 12.49 20.31 2.41
C PHE A 735 12.79 20.92 1.04
N PHE A 736 13.24 20.14 0.04
CA PHE A 736 13.61 20.73 -1.25
C PHE A 736 12.41 21.08 -2.13
N TYR A 737 11.41 20.21 -2.22
CA TYR A 737 10.18 20.44 -3.00
C TYR A 737 9.46 21.77 -2.67
N PRO A 738 9.25 22.17 -1.40
CA PRO A 738 8.53 23.40 -1.08
C PRO A 738 9.37 24.68 -1.09
N LEU A 739 10.71 24.58 -1.22
CA LEU A 739 11.60 25.76 -1.18
C LEU A 739 11.32 26.75 -2.31
N ASN A 740 10.76 26.31 -3.45
CA ASN A 740 10.41 27.23 -4.54
C ASN A 740 9.35 28.26 -4.11
N SER A 741 8.20 27.78 -3.60
CA SER A 741 7.10 28.62 -3.12
C SER A 741 7.47 29.51 -1.93
N CYS A 742 8.55 29.17 -1.22
CA CYS A 742 9.18 30.03 -0.23
C CYS A 742 10.06 31.13 -0.86
N ALA A 743 10.76 30.85 -1.96
CA ALA A 743 11.70 31.79 -2.60
C ALA A 743 11.00 32.85 -3.47
N ASP A 744 9.95 32.46 -4.19
CA ASP A 744 9.30 33.29 -5.21
C ASP A 744 8.84 34.68 -4.72
N PRO A 745 8.19 34.86 -3.54
CA PRO A 745 7.85 36.17 -3.01
C PRO A 745 9.03 37.13 -2.85
N TYR A 746 10.16 36.62 -2.37
CA TYR A 746 11.37 37.42 -2.12
C TYR A 746 12.10 37.73 -3.42
N LEU A 747 12.09 36.80 -4.38
CA LEU A 747 12.58 37.03 -5.74
C LEU A 747 11.75 38.13 -6.41
N TYR A 748 10.40 38.10 -6.34
CA TYR A 748 9.57 39.19 -6.84
C TYR A 748 9.88 40.52 -6.14
N ALA A 749 10.01 40.53 -4.81
CA ALA A 749 10.28 41.73 -4.02
C ALA A 749 11.64 42.38 -4.33
N ILE A 750 12.70 41.59 -4.51
CA ILE A 750 14.04 42.09 -4.80
C ILE A 750 14.16 42.54 -6.27
N LEU A 751 13.62 41.75 -7.20
CA LEU A 751 13.88 41.88 -8.63
C LEU A 751 12.92 42.84 -9.34
N THR A 752 11.68 42.97 -8.87
CA THR A 752 10.61 43.73 -9.56
C THR A 752 10.54 45.17 -9.06
N SER A 753 10.96 46.12 -9.90
CA SER A 753 10.90 47.56 -9.58
C SER A 753 9.48 48.03 -9.22
N GLN A 754 8.47 47.56 -9.97
CA GLN A 754 7.07 47.91 -9.74
C GLN A 754 6.57 47.46 -8.37
N TYR A 755 6.84 46.22 -7.96
CA TYR A 755 6.42 45.70 -6.65
C TYR A 755 7.02 46.51 -5.50
N ARG A 756 8.27 46.98 -5.62
CA ARG A 756 8.89 47.84 -4.62
C ARG A 756 8.24 49.22 -4.54
N GLN A 757 7.87 49.82 -5.68
CA GLN A 757 7.10 51.08 -5.71
C GLN A 757 5.72 50.90 -5.07
N ASP A 758 5.05 49.80 -5.40
CA ASP A 758 3.75 49.40 -4.85
C ASP A 758 3.87 49.25 -3.31
N LEU A 759 4.83 48.46 -2.81
CA LEU A 759 5.11 48.27 -1.38
C LEU A 759 5.42 49.59 -0.63
N PHE A 760 6.28 50.47 -1.17
CA PHE A 760 6.53 51.78 -0.55
C PHE A 760 5.28 52.68 -0.56
N THR A 761 4.41 52.55 -1.56
CA THR A 761 3.11 53.24 -1.60
C THR A 761 2.16 52.71 -0.52
N LEU A 762 2.15 51.39 -0.24
CA LEU A 762 1.38 50.81 0.86
C LEU A 762 1.91 51.27 2.23
N LEU A 763 3.23 51.16 2.46
CA LEU A 763 3.87 51.58 3.71
C LEU A 763 3.59 53.06 4.03
N SER A 764 3.67 53.94 3.02
CA SER A 764 3.36 55.37 3.22
C SER A 764 1.88 55.67 3.50
N LYS A 765 0.94 54.81 3.08
CA LYS A 765 -0.47 54.86 3.50
C LYS A 765 -0.67 54.34 4.93
N LEU A 766 0.14 53.39 5.38
CA LEU A 766 0.17 52.84 6.75
C LEU A 766 0.97 53.72 7.73
N GLY A 767 1.38 54.93 7.33
CA GLY A 767 2.08 55.92 8.17
C GLY A 767 3.61 55.78 8.22
N PHE A 768 4.17 54.64 7.82
CA PHE A 768 5.61 54.40 7.84
C PHE A 768 6.31 55.00 6.61
N CYS A 769 7.54 55.52 6.79
CA CYS A 769 8.43 55.98 5.72
C CYS A 769 7.89 57.09 4.77
N ARG A 770 7.07 58.03 5.28
CA ARG A 770 6.51 59.18 4.52
C ARG A 770 7.57 60.00 3.74
N GLN A 771 8.80 60.13 4.24
CA GLN A 771 9.88 60.85 3.55
C GLN A 771 10.48 60.07 2.36
N SER A 772 10.56 58.74 2.43
CA SER A 772 11.16 57.91 1.37
C SER A 772 10.31 57.87 0.10
N ALA A 773 8.98 57.87 0.26
CA ALA A 773 8.04 57.94 -0.87
C ALA A 773 8.19 59.23 -1.69
N LEU A 774 8.49 60.36 -1.04
CA LEU A 774 8.71 61.66 -1.70
C LEU A 774 10.00 61.68 -2.54
N LYS A 775 11.10 61.09 -2.05
CA LYS A 775 12.36 60.98 -2.81
C LYS A 775 12.17 60.24 -4.15
N TYR A 776 11.40 59.15 -4.16
CA TYR A 776 11.13 58.41 -5.40
C TYR A 776 10.24 59.21 -6.38
N LYS A 777 9.23 59.94 -5.87
CA LYS A 777 8.31 60.73 -6.70
C LYS A 777 8.98 61.92 -7.38
N HIS A 778 10.06 62.46 -6.80
CA HIS A 778 10.79 63.60 -7.37
C HIS A 778 11.78 63.18 -8.48
N SER A 779 12.28 61.94 -8.47
CA SER A 779 13.29 61.45 -9.43
C SER A 779 12.71 61.26 -10.84
N SER A 780 11.45 60.81 -10.94
CA SER A 780 10.75 60.67 -12.23
C SER A 780 10.36 62.02 -12.87
N SER A 781 10.24 63.09 -12.08
CA SER A 781 9.90 64.42 -12.61
C SER A 781 11.05 65.13 -13.32
N ILE A 782 12.31 64.75 -13.06
CA ILE A 782 13.49 65.47 -13.56
C ILE A 782 13.92 64.98 -14.96
N GLN A 783 13.56 63.76 -15.35
CA GLN A 783 13.87 63.23 -16.69
C GLN A 783 12.89 63.68 -17.80
N ALA A 784 11.79 64.36 -17.45
CA ALA A 784 10.74 64.74 -18.41
C ALA A 784 10.98 66.09 -19.12
N THR A 785 11.88 66.94 -18.62
CA THR A 785 11.98 68.36 -19.03
C THR A 785 13.28 68.75 -19.75
N SER A 786 14.19 67.80 -20.04
CA SER A 786 15.52 68.09 -20.59
C SER A 786 15.68 67.86 -22.10
N ARG A 787 14.58 67.75 -22.87
CA ARG A 787 14.59 67.68 -24.34
C ARG A 787 13.39 68.37 -25.01
N PHE A 788 13.47 69.69 -25.18
CA PHE A 788 12.78 70.37 -26.28
C PHE A 788 13.65 71.50 -26.83
N THR A 789 14.20 71.31 -28.02
CA THR A 789 15.06 72.29 -28.69
C THR A 789 14.18 73.30 -29.43
N ILE A 790 14.25 74.58 -29.06
CA ILE A 790 13.50 75.64 -29.76
C ILE A 790 14.39 76.24 -30.86
N HIS A 791 14.04 75.97 -32.12
CA HIS A 791 14.33 76.89 -33.22
C HIS A 791 13.04 77.69 -33.45
N GLY A 792 13.13 79.02 -33.32
CA GLY A 792 11.95 79.86 -33.12
C GLY A 792 11.37 80.52 -34.37
N SER A 793 10.21 81.14 -34.18
CA SER A 793 9.67 82.22 -35.03
C SER A 793 8.97 83.26 -34.15
N MET A 794 8.74 84.47 -34.68
CA MET A 794 8.17 85.59 -33.93
C MET A 794 6.64 85.56 -33.92
N GLN A 795 6.02 85.97 -32.81
CA GLN A 795 5.07 87.10 -32.82
C GLN A 795 4.76 87.65 -31.41
N ARG A 796 4.06 88.80 -31.36
CA ARG A 796 3.86 89.64 -30.16
C ARG A 796 2.49 89.43 -29.51
N HIS A 797 2.39 89.56 -28.19
CA HIS A 797 1.69 90.66 -27.46
C HIS A 797 1.32 90.26 -26.01
N GLY A 798 1.02 91.26 -25.17
CA GLY A 798 0.16 91.09 -23.98
C GLY A 798 0.87 91.03 -22.63
N SER A 799 1.10 92.19 -22.01
CA SER A 799 1.49 92.30 -20.59
C SER A 799 0.30 92.05 -19.67
N LEU A 800 0.53 91.39 -18.53
CA LEU A 800 -0.27 91.58 -17.31
C LEU A 800 0.61 91.31 -16.07
N THR A 801 0.55 92.20 -15.07
CA THR A 801 1.49 92.25 -13.95
C THR A 801 0.81 92.48 -12.60
N CYS A 802 1.22 91.71 -11.57
CA CYS A 802 1.27 92.08 -10.15
C CYS A 802 2.14 91.01 -9.44
N LYS A 803 3.29 91.37 -8.85
CA LYS A 803 3.52 92.05 -7.55
C LYS A 803 3.22 91.18 -6.32
N MET A 804 4.24 91.03 -5.48
CA MET A 804 4.26 90.44 -4.13
C MET A 804 4.46 91.56 -3.08
N GLN A 805 4.41 91.19 -1.78
CA GLN A 805 4.87 91.95 -0.59
C GLN A 805 4.03 93.18 -0.14
N PRO A 806 4.15 93.67 1.13
CA PRO A 806 4.53 92.99 2.41
C PRO A 806 3.73 93.47 3.68
N MET A 807 4.18 93.05 4.89
CA MET A 807 3.95 93.62 6.26
C MET A 807 2.60 93.37 7.00
N LEU A 808 2.49 93.34 8.34
CA LEU A 808 3.44 93.10 9.48
C LEU A 808 2.67 92.96 10.83
N GLY A 809 3.23 92.23 11.83
CA GLY A 809 2.90 92.31 13.27
C GLY A 809 3.52 91.12 14.06
N THR A 810 4.55 91.27 14.92
CA THR A 810 4.53 91.67 16.36
C THR A 810 3.71 90.72 17.27
N GLU A 811 4.20 90.11 18.36
CA GLU A 811 5.52 90.00 19.04
C GLU A 811 5.50 88.68 19.92
N THR A 812 6.29 88.30 20.95
CA THR A 812 7.25 88.94 21.91
C THR A 812 8.30 87.93 22.43
N GLN A 813 9.57 88.37 22.67
CA GLN A 813 10.59 87.81 23.62
C GLN A 813 11.03 86.31 23.50
N SER A 814 12.24 85.84 23.90
CA SER A 814 13.34 86.43 24.70
C SER A 814 14.77 85.93 24.33
N MET A 815 15.74 86.85 24.34
CA MET A 815 17.15 86.71 24.83
C MET A 815 18.19 85.72 24.23
N LEU A 816 19.31 86.31 23.74
CA LEU A 816 20.73 85.93 23.93
C LEU A 816 21.32 84.67 23.22
N LYS A 817 22.56 84.64 22.68
CA LYS A 817 23.59 85.67 22.38
C LYS A 817 24.68 85.11 21.41
N SER A 818 25.43 85.98 20.71
CA SER A 818 26.63 85.69 19.87
C SER A 818 26.33 85.01 18.51
N SER A 819 26.92 85.35 17.35
CA SER A 819 28.24 85.93 16.95
C SER A 819 29.39 84.92 17.11
N GLU A 820 30.31 84.69 16.16
CA GLU A 820 30.76 85.52 15.00
C GLU A 820 30.93 84.68 13.69
N ASP A 821 31.32 85.34 12.59
CA ASP A 821 31.73 84.73 11.31
C ASP A 821 33.08 83.96 11.39
N TYR A 822 33.37 83.08 10.42
CA TYR A 822 34.57 83.15 9.54
C TYR A 822 34.72 81.93 8.60
N VAL A 823 35.08 82.22 7.33
CA VAL A 823 35.52 81.32 6.23
C VAL A 823 34.51 80.28 5.72
#